data_AF-A0A453F0A6-F1
#
_entry.id   AF-A0A453F0A6-F1
#
_cell.length_a   1.000
_cell.length_b   1.000
_cell.length_c   1.000
_cell.angle_alpha   90.00
_cell.angle_beta   90.00
_cell.angle_gamma   90.00
#
_symmetry.space_group_name_H-M   'P 1'
#
loop_
_entity.id
_entity.type
_entity.pdbx_description
1 polymer ?
#
loop_
_entity_poly.entity_id
_entity_poly.type
_entity_poly.pdbx_seq_one_letter_code
_entity_poly.pdbx_strand_id
1 'polypeptide(L)'
;MPKDSGKNEVGELPGRIGKTKVFLRAGQMADLDARRAEVLGKAARIIQRLMRTYIARKQFVLVRRSTTHLQSFVRGTLVRNLYECMRREAAAVKIQKNVRRHKARESYLLLQAATVTLQTGLRAMSARKEFRFRKETKAAVHIQARWRCHRDYSHYKNMQRAVLTYQCAWRQRLARRELRNLKMAARETGALKEAKDKLEKRVEELTWRLGLEKRLRTDLEEAKAQEIAKLQETLHDLQLQVEEAKTMATKEREAARKAIEEAPPVIKETPVLVEDTEKVNSLTAEVDQLKALLQTERQATETAKKEHAEAERRNEELMKKFEGAEKKIEQLQDTAQRLEEKATNMESENKVLRQQAVAISPTAKALAAYPKSPFQLRTPEIVNAPNGEVKSSPDVTPISLNLKELEAEEKPQKSLNEKQQENQDLLIKCVSQDLGFSSGRAIAACVIYRCLLHWRSFEVERTGVFDRIIQTIGSAIEVQDNNDKLAYWLSNSSTLLLLLQRTLKTTGAAGLTPQRRRSTAASFGRVFSGIRASPQSAARPFLGSRLIGGLGDLRQVEAKYPALLFKQQLTAFLEKIYGMIRDNLKKEISPLLGLCIQAPRTSRASLIKGSRSQANALAQQTLIAHWQSIVKILTNYLNVLKANYVPSFLISKVFTQIFSFINVQLFNSLLLRRECCSFSNGEYVKAGLAELEQWCIYATEEYAGSSWEELKHIRQAVGFLVIHQKPKKTLKEITNDLCPVSDFEFT
;
A
#
# COMPACT_ATOMS: atom_id res chain seq x y z
N MET A 1 35.21 108.96 -6.86
CA MET A 1 34.74 110.02 -5.93
C MET A 1 35.26 109.63 -4.55
N PRO A 2 35.99 110.49 -3.83
CA PRO A 2 35.96 111.95 -3.89
C PRO A 2 37.00 112.58 -4.84
N LYS A 3 37.03 113.92 -4.84
CA LYS A 3 37.91 114.80 -5.61
C LYS A 3 39.25 114.94 -4.89
N ASP A 4 40.34 115.10 -5.64
CA ASP A 4 41.54 115.73 -5.11
C ASP A 4 42.02 116.82 -6.07
N SER A 5 42.08 118.05 -5.57
CA SER A 5 42.39 119.25 -6.35
C SER A 5 43.90 119.50 -6.37
N GLY A 6 44.57 118.89 -7.34
CA GLY A 6 45.99 119.15 -7.61
C GLY A 6 46.22 120.57 -8.12
N LYS A 7 46.42 121.52 -7.21
CA LYS A 7 47.07 122.80 -7.53
C LYS A 7 48.48 122.52 -8.03
N ASN A 8 48.78 122.91 -9.27
CA ASN A 8 50.16 123.01 -9.74
C ASN A 8 50.81 124.28 -9.19
N GLU A 9 51.12 124.29 -7.89
CA GLU A 9 52.09 125.25 -7.34
C GLU A 9 53.49 124.78 -7.77
N VAL A 10 54.09 125.52 -8.71
CA VAL A 10 55.47 125.30 -9.18
C VAL A 10 56.41 125.73 -8.06
N GLY A 11 56.69 124.80 -7.15
CA GLY A 11 57.71 124.99 -6.10
C GLY A 11 59.09 125.15 -6.72
N GLU A 12 59.81 126.20 -6.31
CA GLU A 12 61.17 126.50 -6.74
C GLU A 12 62.11 125.29 -6.54
N LEU A 13 62.90 124.96 -7.56
CA LEU A 13 63.91 123.89 -7.46
C LEU A 13 65.00 124.26 -6.44
N PRO A 14 65.16 123.53 -5.33
CA PRO A 14 65.99 123.98 -4.22
C PRO A 14 67.42 123.43 -4.33
N GLY A 15 68.18 123.88 -5.34
CA GLY A 15 69.59 123.52 -5.46
C GLY A 15 70.27 124.02 -6.72
N ARG A 16 71.61 124.15 -6.67
CA ARG A 16 72.42 124.39 -7.88
C ARG A 16 72.96 123.07 -8.40
N ILE A 17 72.64 122.76 -9.66
CA ILE A 17 73.13 121.59 -10.39
C ILE A 17 74.42 121.98 -11.11
N GLY A 18 75.54 121.36 -10.72
CA GLY A 18 76.79 121.39 -11.47
C GLY A 18 76.90 120.19 -12.42
N LYS A 19 77.82 120.24 -13.38
CA LYS A 19 77.97 119.23 -14.45
C LYS A 19 78.22 117.79 -13.95
N THR A 20 78.66 117.61 -12.70
CA THR A 20 78.93 116.30 -12.07
C THR A 20 78.43 116.16 -10.62
N LYS A 21 77.91 117.22 -9.99
CA LYS A 21 77.40 117.20 -8.61
C LYS A 21 76.24 118.18 -8.42
N VAL A 22 75.26 117.82 -7.60
CA VAL A 22 74.15 118.68 -7.20
C VAL A 22 74.38 119.17 -5.78
N PHE A 23 74.25 120.48 -5.56
CA PHE A 23 74.39 121.11 -4.25
C PHE A 23 73.00 121.52 -3.73
N LEU A 24 72.57 120.89 -2.64
CA LEU A 24 71.28 121.11 -1.99
C LEU A 24 71.42 122.03 -0.77
N ARG A 25 70.32 122.63 -0.29
CA ARG A 25 70.32 123.36 0.98
C ARG A 25 70.47 122.39 2.17
N ALA A 26 70.98 122.90 3.28
CA ALA A 26 71.06 122.15 4.54
C ALA A 26 69.68 121.57 4.94
N GLY A 27 69.66 120.34 5.44
CA GLY A 27 68.44 119.57 5.73
C GLY A 27 67.97 118.66 4.58
N GLN A 28 68.03 119.10 3.32
CA GLN A 28 67.40 118.37 2.21
C GLN A 28 68.10 117.06 1.84
N MET A 29 69.42 116.96 2.07
CA MET A 29 70.12 115.67 1.98
C MET A 29 69.63 114.67 3.02
N ALA A 30 69.31 115.12 4.24
CA ALA A 30 68.81 114.23 5.29
C ALA A 30 67.41 113.67 4.95
N ASP A 31 66.53 114.47 4.35
CA ASP A 31 65.22 114.00 3.87
C ASP A 31 65.35 112.97 2.73
N LEU A 32 66.28 113.18 1.80
CA LEU A 32 66.54 112.24 0.71
C LEU A 32 67.18 110.94 1.21
N ASP A 33 68.14 111.01 2.15
CA ASP A 33 68.73 109.83 2.76
C ASP A 33 67.73 109.09 3.66
N ALA A 34 66.81 109.79 4.35
CA ALA A 34 65.71 109.18 5.10
C ALA A 34 64.73 108.42 4.16
N ARG A 35 64.33 109.02 3.03
CA ARG A 35 63.51 108.31 2.03
C ARG A 35 64.25 107.13 1.40
N ARG A 36 65.55 107.27 1.13
CA ARG A 36 66.40 106.18 0.63
C ARG A 36 66.47 105.03 1.62
N ALA A 37 66.67 105.32 2.91
CA ALA A 37 66.66 104.34 3.98
C ALA A 37 65.29 103.67 4.15
N GLU A 38 64.19 104.41 3.97
CA GLU A 38 62.83 103.85 4.02
C GLU A 38 62.58 102.86 2.85
N VAL A 39 62.97 103.22 1.63
CA VAL A 39 62.84 102.35 0.43
C VAL A 39 63.71 101.10 0.56
N LEU A 40 64.98 101.24 0.96
CA LEU A 40 65.86 100.11 1.22
C LEU A 40 65.33 99.21 2.36
N GLY A 41 64.80 99.81 3.42
CA GLY A 41 64.16 99.10 4.52
C GLY A 41 62.91 98.33 4.10
N LYS A 42 62.05 98.93 3.26
CA LYS A 42 60.88 98.26 2.67
C LYS A 42 61.31 97.08 1.79
N ALA A 43 62.29 97.26 0.91
CA ALA A 43 62.83 96.19 0.05
C ALA A 43 63.44 95.05 0.88
N ALA A 44 64.27 95.37 1.89
CA ALA A 44 64.87 94.39 2.80
C ALA A 44 63.80 93.58 3.56
N ARG A 45 62.75 94.22 4.08
CA ARG A 45 61.62 93.53 4.74
C ARG A 45 60.90 92.57 3.79
N ILE A 46 60.71 92.92 2.52
CA ILE A 46 60.09 92.04 1.51
C ILE A 46 60.98 90.82 1.26
N ILE A 47 62.28 91.02 1.01
CA ILE A 47 63.25 89.93 0.79
C ILE A 47 63.32 89.00 2.01
N GLN A 48 63.43 89.56 3.22
CA GLN A 48 63.43 88.79 4.46
C GLN A 48 62.13 88.00 4.68
N ARG A 49 60.96 88.60 4.40
CA ARG A 49 59.65 87.91 4.49
C ARG A 49 59.58 86.75 3.50
N LEU A 50 59.98 86.95 2.25
CA LEU A 50 59.98 85.91 1.22
C LEU A 50 60.93 84.77 1.59
N MET A 51 62.15 85.07 2.06
CA MET A 51 63.12 84.06 2.46
C MET A 51 62.67 83.25 3.69
N ARG A 52 62.14 83.91 4.73
CA ARG A 52 61.55 83.23 5.90
C ARG A 52 60.39 82.32 5.49
N THR A 53 59.52 82.78 4.59
CA THR A 53 58.41 81.98 4.06
C THR A 53 58.90 80.79 3.24
N TYR A 54 59.94 80.97 2.41
CA TYR A 54 60.56 79.89 1.63
C TYR A 54 61.17 78.80 2.53
N ILE A 55 61.94 79.19 3.56
CA ILE A 55 62.54 78.25 4.52
C ILE A 55 61.45 77.45 5.25
N ALA A 56 60.43 78.13 5.80
CA ALA A 56 59.33 77.47 6.51
C ALA A 56 58.54 76.52 5.59
N ARG A 57 58.26 76.92 4.34
CA ARG A 57 57.60 76.07 3.34
C ARG A 57 58.45 74.85 2.97
N LYS A 58 59.77 75.01 2.81
CA LYS A 58 60.70 73.91 2.51
C LYS A 58 60.72 72.88 3.66
N GLN A 59 60.79 73.34 4.91
CA GLN A 59 60.73 72.48 6.10
C GLN A 59 59.38 71.76 6.21
N PHE A 60 58.27 72.47 6.07
CA PHE A 60 56.92 71.88 6.12
C PHE A 60 56.71 70.81 5.04
N VAL A 61 57.14 71.07 3.80
CA VAL A 61 57.03 70.09 2.70
C VAL A 61 57.88 68.84 2.98
N LEU A 62 59.08 69.00 3.55
CA LEU A 62 59.93 67.86 3.93
C LEU A 62 59.27 67.01 5.02
N VAL A 63 58.83 67.62 6.12
CA VAL A 63 58.14 66.92 7.21
C VAL A 63 56.89 66.22 6.67
N ARG A 64 56.05 66.90 5.89
CA ARG A 64 54.84 66.31 5.29
C ARG A 64 55.15 65.11 4.39
N ARG A 65 56.21 65.15 3.58
CA ARG A 65 56.63 64.00 2.77
C ARG A 65 57.05 62.82 3.65
N SER A 66 57.96 63.04 4.61
CA SER A 66 58.42 62.00 5.53
C SER A 66 57.27 61.39 6.34
N THR A 67 56.35 62.21 6.85
CA THR A 67 55.12 61.75 7.53
C THR A 67 54.24 60.92 6.61
N THR A 68 54.07 61.32 5.35
CA THR A 68 53.27 60.56 4.36
C THR A 68 53.89 59.18 4.09
N HIS A 69 55.21 59.10 3.92
CA HIS A 69 55.91 57.82 3.74
C HIS A 69 55.77 56.91 4.97
N LEU A 70 56.00 57.43 6.18
CA LEU A 70 55.84 56.66 7.41
C LEU A 70 54.39 56.17 7.60
N GLN A 71 53.40 57.04 7.35
CA GLN A 71 51.99 56.66 7.39
C GLN A 71 51.65 55.57 6.36
N SER A 72 52.18 55.66 5.13
CA SER A 72 51.98 54.60 4.13
C SER A 72 52.63 53.27 4.53
N PHE A 73 53.81 53.30 5.14
CA PHE A 73 54.52 52.10 5.59
C PHE A 73 53.79 51.43 6.76
N VAL A 74 53.35 52.21 7.76
CA VAL A 74 52.60 51.68 8.91
C VAL A 74 51.25 51.10 8.46
N ARG A 75 50.51 51.81 7.60
CA ARG A 75 49.24 51.28 7.03
C ARG A 75 49.47 50.00 6.24
N GLY A 76 50.51 49.96 5.38
CA GLY A 76 50.86 48.77 4.59
C GLY A 76 51.31 47.58 5.45
N THR A 77 51.91 47.81 6.62
CA THR A 77 52.30 46.75 7.56
C THR A 77 51.10 46.24 8.36
N LEU A 78 50.21 47.12 8.83
CA LEU A 78 48.96 46.73 9.49
C LEU A 78 48.07 45.85 8.58
N VAL A 79 47.90 46.25 7.32
CA VAL A 79 47.10 45.49 6.34
C VAL A 79 47.72 44.12 6.04
N ARG A 80 49.05 44.03 5.92
CA ARG A 80 49.74 42.73 5.72
C ARG A 80 49.57 41.80 6.91
N ASN A 81 49.74 42.31 8.14
CA ASN A 81 49.55 41.51 9.36
C ASN A 81 48.10 41.02 9.49
N LEU A 82 47.11 41.88 9.23
CA LEU A 82 45.70 41.49 9.21
C LEU A 82 45.42 40.41 8.17
N TYR A 83 45.97 40.54 6.96
CA TYR A 83 45.83 39.55 5.90
C TYR A 83 46.49 38.21 6.24
N GLU A 84 47.64 38.21 6.94
CA GLU A 84 48.25 36.97 7.46
C GLU A 84 47.36 36.28 8.49
N CYS A 85 46.77 37.02 9.44
CA CYS A 85 45.81 36.48 10.39
C CYS A 85 44.62 35.84 9.67
N MET A 86 43.97 36.57 8.75
CA MET A 86 42.86 36.05 7.94
C MET A 86 43.24 34.80 7.15
N ARG A 87 44.47 34.74 6.59
CA ARG A 87 44.97 33.53 5.89
C ARG A 87 45.17 32.35 6.85
N ARG A 88 45.73 32.57 8.03
CA ARG A 88 45.94 31.52 9.06
C ARG A 88 44.60 30.99 9.56
N GLU A 89 43.63 31.86 9.82
CA GLU A 89 42.27 31.49 10.22
C GLU A 89 41.56 30.68 9.12
N ALA A 90 41.60 31.14 7.86
CA ALA A 90 41.02 30.40 6.73
C ALA A 90 41.65 29.01 6.55
N ALA A 91 42.98 28.89 6.73
CA ALA A 91 43.67 27.61 6.71
C ALA A 91 43.27 26.71 7.89
N ALA A 92 43.18 27.25 9.10
CA ALA A 92 42.74 26.52 10.29
C ALA A 92 41.30 26.00 10.13
N VAL A 93 40.37 26.83 9.64
CA VAL A 93 38.99 26.43 9.33
C VAL A 93 38.95 25.32 8.27
N LYS A 94 39.80 25.38 7.24
CA LYS A 94 39.92 24.33 6.20
C LYS A 94 40.41 23.00 6.79
N ILE A 95 41.43 23.03 7.67
CA ILE A 95 41.95 21.84 8.37
C ILE A 95 40.89 21.27 9.31
N GLN A 96 40.31 22.08 10.20
CA GLN A 96 39.26 21.66 11.13
C GLN A 96 38.05 21.07 10.41
N LYS A 97 37.60 21.68 9.30
CA LYS A 97 36.52 21.16 8.44
C LYS A 97 36.85 19.76 7.90
N ASN A 98 38.08 19.52 7.47
CA ASN A 98 38.50 18.23 6.93
C ASN A 98 38.64 17.16 8.03
N VAL A 99 39.20 17.50 9.19
CA VAL A 99 39.30 16.57 10.34
C VAL A 99 37.91 16.19 10.87
N ARG A 100 37.00 17.16 11.05
CA ARG A 100 35.60 16.88 11.43
C ARG A 100 34.89 16.00 10.40
N ARG A 101 35.12 16.23 9.10
CA ARG A 101 34.60 15.38 8.01
C ARG A 101 35.17 13.95 8.06
N HIS A 102 36.46 13.79 8.35
CA HIS A 102 37.13 12.50 8.43
C HIS A 102 36.57 11.66 9.57
N LYS A 103 36.60 12.16 10.81
CA LYS A 103 36.05 11.47 12.00
C LYS A 103 34.58 11.08 11.80
N ALA A 104 33.77 11.97 11.23
CA ALA A 104 32.38 11.66 10.93
C ALA A 104 32.23 10.59 9.82
N ARG A 105 33.13 10.52 8.83
CA ARG A 105 33.12 9.47 7.79
C ARG A 105 33.52 8.12 8.38
N GLU A 106 34.54 8.09 9.22
CA GLU A 106 35.01 6.90 9.92
C GLU A 106 33.91 6.27 10.78
N SER A 107 33.26 7.06 11.66
CA SER A 107 32.15 6.57 12.49
C SER A 107 30.95 6.10 11.67
N TYR A 108 30.63 6.77 10.56
CA TYR A 108 29.59 6.32 9.63
C TYR A 108 29.95 4.98 8.95
N LEU A 109 31.19 4.80 8.50
CA LEU A 109 31.63 3.55 7.85
C LEU A 109 31.65 2.38 8.85
N LEU A 110 32.07 2.62 10.09
CA LEU A 110 32.04 1.61 11.16
C LEU A 110 30.60 1.19 11.48
N LEU A 111 29.67 2.14 11.62
CA LEU A 111 28.25 1.84 11.82
C LEU A 111 27.63 1.13 10.61
N GLN A 112 28.00 1.51 9.39
CA GLN A 112 27.56 0.85 8.16
C GLN A 112 28.05 -0.60 8.12
N ALA A 113 29.32 -0.86 8.41
CA ALA A 113 29.89 -2.21 8.47
C ALA A 113 29.18 -3.07 9.52
N ALA A 114 29.03 -2.58 10.75
CA ALA A 114 28.30 -3.28 11.82
C ALA A 114 26.84 -3.60 11.42
N THR A 115 26.15 -2.63 10.79
CA THR A 115 24.77 -2.81 10.31
C THR A 115 24.69 -3.88 9.22
N VAL A 116 25.63 -3.89 8.26
CA VAL A 116 25.68 -4.90 7.19
C VAL A 116 25.93 -6.29 7.78
N THR A 117 26.88 -6.43 8.71
CA THR A 117 27.15 -7.71 9.40
C THR A 117 25.93 -8.23 10.17
N LEU A 118 25.20 -7.36 10.87
CA LEU A 118 23.98 -7.74 11.57
C LEU A 118 22.85 -8.12 10.59
N GLN A 119 22.68 -7.38 9.51
CA GLN A 119 21.68 -7.68 8.47
C GLN A 119 21.97 -8.98 7.73
N THR A 120 23.23 -9.28 7.38
CA THR A 120 23.62 -10.55 6.75
C THR A 120 23.43 -11.71 7.73
N GLY A 121 23.78 -11.53 9.01
CA GLY A 121 23.50 -12.51 10.06
C GLY A 121 22.01 -12.84 10.20
N LEU A 122 21.14 -11.83 10.33
CA LEU A 122 19.68 -12.03 10.43
C LEU A 122 19.10 -12.71 9.18
N ARG A 123 19.50 -12.30 7.97
CA ARG A 123 19.08 -12.94 6.71
C ARG A 123 19.52 -14.40 6.65
N ALA A 124 20.76 -14.70 7.01
CA ALA A 124 21.28 -16.06 7.06
C ALA A 124 20.56 -16.92 8.10
N MET A 125 20.23 -16.38 9.28
CA MET A 125 19.44 -17.10 10.29
C MET A 125 18.02 -17.42 9.80
N SER A 126 17.35 -16.45 9.16
CA SER A 126 16.01 -16.65 8.58
C SER A 126 16.02 -17.74 7.51
N ALA A 127 16.96 -17.66 6.55
CA ALA A 127 17.13 -18.67 5.50
C ALA A 127 17.45 -20.06 6.06
N ARG A 128 18.30 -20.16 7.10
CA ARG A 128 18.61 -21.43 7.77
C ARG A 128 17.42 -21.99 8.54
N LYS A 129 16.56 -21.15 9.14
CA LYS A 129 15.33 -21.59 9.82
C LYS A 129 14.33 -22.16 8.82
N GLU A 130 14.09 -21.45 7.73
CA GLU A 130 13.23 -21.89 6.62
C GLU A 130 13.72 -23.21 6.00
N PHE A 131 15.03 -23.34 5.76
CA PHE A 131 15.61 -24.58 5.24
C PHE A 131 15.44 -25.77 6.20
N ARG A 132 15.66 -25.58 7.51
CA ARG A 132 15.42 -26.63 8.51
C ARG A 132 13.96 -27.07 8.54
N PHE A 133 13.03 -26.11 8.58
CA PHE A 133 11.59 -26.39 8.52
C PHE A 133 11.20 -27.19 7.28
N ARG A 134 11.70 -26.83 6.09
CA ARG A 134 11.47 -27.62 4.86
C ARG A 134 12.05 -29.03 4.94
N LYS A 135 13.24 -29.19 5.53
CA LYS A 135 13.88 -30.51 5.72
C LYS A 135 13.08 -31.40 6.68
N GLU A 136 12.65 -30.85 7.82
CA GLU A 136 11.81 -31.50 8.81
C GLU A 136 10.45 -31.89 8.21
N THR A 137 9.79 -30.97 7.50
CA THR A 137 8.50 -31.23 6.84
C THR A 137 8.62 -32.33 5.78
N LYS A 138 9.69 -32.31 4.95
CA LYS A 138 9.93 -33.37 3.96
C LYS A 138 10.17 -34.74 4.62
N ALA A 139 10.95 -34.78 5.71
CA ALA A 139 11.16 -36.02 6.48
C ALA A 139 9.84 -36.54 7.07
N ALA A 140 9.02 -35.67 7.67
CA ALA A 140 7.71 -36.01 8.20
C ALA A 140 6.77 -36.56 7.10
N VAL A 141 6.73 -35.94 5.92
CA VAL A 141 5.95 -36.43 4.77
C VAL A 141 6.41 -37.83 4.33
N HIS A 142 7.71 -38.10 4.24
CA HIS A 142 8.21 -39.44 3.91
C HIS A 142 7.81 -40.49 4.97
N ILE A 143 7.94 -40.18 6.26
CA ILE A 143 7.55 -41.09 7.35
C ILE A 143 6.04 -41.36 7.31
N GLN A 144 5.22 -40.31 7.20
CA GLN A 144 3.76 -40.44 7.12
C GLN A 144 3.32 -41.23 5.87
N ALA A 145 3.92 -40.98 4.70
CA ALA A 145 3.62 -41.72 3.48
C ALA A 145 3.97 -43.21 3.62
N ARG A 146 5.13 -43.52 4.21
CA ARG A 146 5.54 -44.92 4.45
C ARG A 146 4.64 -45.62 5.46
N TRP A 147 4.21 -44.93 6.52
CA TRP A 147 3.28 -45.47 7.50
C TRP A 147 1.89 -45.73 6.91
N ARG A 148 1.31 -44.77 6.17
CA ARG A 148 0.01 -44.95 5.48
C ARG A 148 0.07 -46.15 4.54
N CYS A 149 1.09 -46.22 3.68
CA CYS A 149 1.34 -47.35 2.79
C CYS A 149 1.45 -48.69 3.54
N HIS A 150 2.19 -48.74 4.65
CA HIS A 150 2.32 -49.96 5.45
C HIS A 150 1.00 -50.39 6.10
N ARG A 151 0.24 -49.44 6.67
CA ARG A 151 -1.07 -49.69 7.28
C ARG A 151 -2.02 -50.31 6.25
N ASP A 152 -2.14 -49.70 5.08
CA ASP A 152 -3.09 -50.11 4.06
C ASP A 152 -2.69 -51.46 3.42
N TYR A 153 -1.38 -51.69 3.22
CA TYR A 153 -0.83 -52.99 2.80
C TYR A 153 -1.04 -54.10 3.83
N SER A 154 -0.85 -53.79 5.12
CA SER A 154 -1.07 -54.74 6.23
C SER A 154 -2.55 -55.14 6.33
N HIS A 155 -3.46 -54.16 6.21
CA HIS A 155 -4.90 -54.40 6.14
C HIS A 155 -5.27 -55.31 4.95
N TYR A 156 -4.75 -55.03 3.75
CA TYR A 156 -4.94 -55.88 2.57
C TYR A 156 -4.41 -57.30 2.79
N LYS A 157 -3.21 -57.47 3.36
CA LYS A 157 -2.63 -58.79 3.66
C LYS A 157 -3.45 -59.57 4.68
N ASN A 158 -3.99 -58.91 5.70
CA ASN A 158 -4.86 -59.54 6.68
C ASN A 158 -6.20 -59.95 6.06
N MET A 159 -6.78 -59.12 5.18
CA MET A 159 -7.98 -59.46 4.40
C MET A 159 -7.73 -60.68 3.49
N GLN A 160 -6.59 -60.72 2.77
CA GLN A 160 -6.21 -61.89 1.95
C GLN A 160 -6.11 -63.16 2.80
N ARG A 161 -5.47 -63.10 3.97
CA ARG A 161 -5.36 -64.24 4.90
C ARG A 161 -6.74 -64.70 5.39
N ALA A 162 -7.60 -63.77 5.79
CA ALA A 162 -8.97 -64.11 6.20
C ALA A 162 -9.74 -64.81 5.08
N VAL A 163 -9.72 -64.27 3.85
CA VAL A 163 -10.37 -64.88 2.67
C VAL A 163 -9.82 -66.28 2.40
N LEU A 164 -8.50 -66.49 2.42
CA LEU A 164 -7.90 -67.82 2.24
C LEU A 164 -8.35 -68.79 3.35
N THR A 165 -8.38 -68.37 4.61
CA THR A 165 -8.88 -69.18 5.73
C THR A 165 -10.35 -69.58 5.52
N TYR A 166 -11.22 -68.65 5.14
CA TYR A 166 -12.62 -68.94 4.81
C TYR A 166 -12.75 -69.91 3.62
N GLN A 167 -11.98 -69.72 2.55
CA GLN A 167 -11.99 -70.62 1.40
C GLN A 167 -11.50 -72.03 1.76
N CYS A 168 -10.45 -72.16 2.58
CA CYS A 168 -9.96 -73.45 3.06
C CYS A 168 -10.99 -74.14 3.97
N ALA A 169 -11.60 -73.41 4.91
CA ALA A 169 -12.68 -73.94 5.75
C ALA A 169 -13.90 -74.39 4.91
N TRP A 170 -14.24 -73.67 3.83
CA TRP A 170 -15.29 -74.06 2.90
C TRP A 170 -14.95 -75.33 2.10
N ARG A 171 -13.74 -75.41 1.52
CA ARG A 171 -13.25 -76.62 0.84
C ARG A 171 -13.24 -77.82 1.78
N GLN A 172 -12.79 -77.66 3.03
CA GLN A 172 -12.85 -78.70 4.06
C GLN A 172 -14.29 -79.11 4.40
N ARG A 173 -15.24 -78.15 4.49
CA ARG A 173 -16.66 -78.43 4.75
C ARG A 173 -17.29 -79.23 3.60
N LEU A 174 -16.97 -78.90 2.35
CA LEU A 174 -17.39 -79.66 1.16
C LEU A 174 -16.81 -81.08 1.18
N ALA A 175 -15.50 -81.23 1.34
CA ALA A 175 -14.85 -82.55 1.41
C ALA A 175 -15.40 -83.43 2.55
N ARG A 176 -15.71 -82.83 3.72
CA ARG A 176 -16.38 -83.54 4.84
C ARG A 176 -17.84 -83.88 4.55
N ARG A 177 -18.55 -83.15 3.68
CA ARG A 177 -19.89 -83.54 3.20
C ARG A 177 -19.75 -84.74 2.26
N GLU A 178 -18.85 -84.66 1.29
CA GLU A 178 -18.63 -85.73 0.31
C GLU A 178 -18.19 -87.05 0.96
N LEU A 179 -17.25 -86.99 1.91
CA LEU A 179 -16.85 -88.17 2.69
C LEU A 179 -18.00 -88.79 3.49
N ARG A 180 -19.00 -88.00 3.93
CA ARG A 180 -20.19 -88.54 4.61
C ARG A 180 -21.12 -89.22 3.61
N ASN A 181 -21.36 -88.62 2.45
CA ASN A 181 -22.15 -89.21 1.36
C ASN A 181 -21.55 -90.56 0.93
N LEU A 182 -20.25 -90.61 0.62
CA LEU A 182 -19.54 -91.83 0.24
C LEU A 182 -19.58 -92.90 1.34
N LYS A 183 -19.50 -92.52 2.63
CA LYS A 183 -19.66 -93.46 3.75
C LYS A 183 -21.08 -94.00 3.90
N MET A 184 -22.11 -93.24 3.55
CA MET A 184 -23.49 -93.73 3.52
C MET A 184 -23.69 -94.72 2.37
N ALA A 185 -23.28 -94.36 1.15
CA ALA A 185 -23.33 -95.26 -0.01
C ALA A 185 -22.54 -96.56 0.20
N ALA A 186 -21.38 -96.50 0.88
CA ALA A 186 -20.60 -97.68 1.25
C ALA A 186 -21.32 -98.59 2.28
N ARG A 187 -22.11 -98.02 3.19
CA ARG A 187 -22.95 -98.79 4.13
C ARG A 187 -24.15 -99.42 3.43
N GLU A 188 -24.80 -98.68 2.54
CA GLU A 188 -25.93 -99.17 1.74
C GLU A 188 -25.51 -100.32 0.81
N THR A 189 -24.37 -100.19 0.12
CA THR A 189 -23.81 -101.27 -0.70
C THR A 189 -23.36 -102.48 0.14
N GLY A 190 -22.86 -102.27 1.36
CA GLY A 190 -22.62 -103.33 2.34
C GLY A 190 -23.91 -104.08 2.73
N ALA A 191 -24.96 -103.34 3.11
CA ALA A 191 -26.26 -103.90 3.46
C ALA A 191 -26.93 -104.65 2.29
N LEU A 192 -26.81 -104.11 1.06
CA LEU A 192 -27.27 -104.79 -0.17
C LEU A 192 -26.49 -106.08 -0.43
N LYS A 193 -25.18 -106.11 -0.17
CA LYS A 193 -24.38 -107.33 -0.28
C LYS A 193 -24.81 -108.37 0.77
N GLU A 194 -24.97 -107.99 2.03
CA GLU A 194 -25.47 -108.89 3.07
C GLU A 194 -26.88 -109.43 2.76
N ALA A 195 -27.74 -108.62 2.16
CA ALA A 195 -29.06 -109.05 1.70
C ALA A 195 -28.97 -110.04 0.52
N LYS A 196 -28.07 -109.78 -0.45
CA LYS A 196 -27.77 -110.70 -1.55
C LYS A 196 -27.23 -112.04 -1.04
N ASP A 197 -26.25 -112.03 -0.15
CA ASP A 197 -25.63 -113.25 0.40
C ASP A 197 -26.66 -114.08 1.22
N LYS A 198 -27.62 -113.42 1.89
CA LYS A 198 -28.77 -114.09 2.55
C LYS A 198 -29.77 -114.68 1.54
N LEU A 199 -30.00 -114.00 0.42
CA LEU A 199 -30.83 -114.49 -0.69
C LEU A 199 -30.19 -115.69 -1.38
N GLU A 200 -28.88 -115.65 -1.65
CA GLU A 200 -28.13 -116.76 -2.25
C GLU A 200 -28.19 -118.00 -1.36
N LYS A 201 -27.97 -117.88 -0.05
CA LYS A 201 -28.14 -118.99 0.90
C LYS A 201 -29.56 -119.56 0.92
N ARG A 202 -30.60 -118.72 0.82
CA ARG A 202 -31.99 -119.19 0.70
C ARG A 202 -32.25 -119.89 -0.63
N VAL A 203 -31.65 -119.43 -1.73
CA VAL A 203 -31.74 -120.10 -3.04
C VAL A 203 -31.03 -121.44 -3.00
N GLU A 204 -29.84 -121.54 -2.42
CA GLU A 204 -29.14 -122.82 -2.19
C GLU A 204 -29.98 -123.80 -1.37
N GLU A 205 -30.56 -123.35 -0.24
CA GLU A 205 -31.44 -124.16 0.60
C GLU A 205 -32.70 -124.63 -0.15
N LEU A 206 -33.38 -123.73 -0.87
CA LEU A 206 -34.55 -124.07 -1.67
C LEU A 206 -34.21 -125.03 -2.82
N THR A 207 -33.03 -124.88 -3.44
CA THR A 207 -32.55 -125.77 -4.50
C THR A 207 -32.24 -127.16 -3.94
N TRP A 208 -31.67 -127.24 -2.73
CA TRP A 208 -31.45 -128.49 -2.01
C TRP A 208 -32.78 -129.18 -1.64
N ARG A 209 -33.75 -128.43 -1.09
CA ARG A 209 -35.10 -128.94 -0.78
C ARG A 209 -35.80 -129.48 -2.04
N LEU A 210 -35.73 -128.77 -3.16
CA LEU A 210 -36.27 -129.21 -4.45
C LEU A 210 -35.58 -130.49 -4.97
N GLY A 211 -34.26 -130.60 -4.78
CA GLY A 211 -33.50 -131.81 -5.12
C GLY A 211 -33.78 -133.01 -4.21
N LEU A 212 -34.25 -132.79 -2.99
CA LEU A 212 -34.76 -133.82 -2.08
C LEU A 212 -36.18 -134.26 -2.47
N GLU A 213 -37.07 -133.30 -2.74
CA GLU A 213 -38.46 -133.59 -3.17
C GLU A 213 -38.48 -134.37 -4.50
N LYS A 214 -37.62 -134.02 -5.46
CA LYS A 214 -37.47 -134.78 -6.71
C LYS A 214 -37.07 -136.23 -6.49
N ARG A 215 -36.18 -136.52 -5.53
CA ARG A 215 -35.82 -137.90 -5.17
C ARG A 215 -36.99 -138.64 -4.53
N LEU A 216 -37.69 -138.02 -3.58
CA LEU A 216 -38.89 -138.62 -2.98
C LEU A 216 -39.97 -138.92 -4.03
N ARG A 217 -40.08 -138.13 -5.11
CA ARG A 217 -40.98 -138.43 -6.24
C ARG A 217 -40.48 -139.60 -7.09
N THR A 218 -39.19 -139.70 -7.41
CA THR A 218 -38.66 -140.87 -8.16
C THR A 218 -38.81 -142.15 -7.36
N ASP A 219 -38.53 -142.13 -6.06
CA ASP A 219 -38.67 -143.29 -5.17
C ASP A 219 -40.15 -143.76 -5.09
N LEU A 220 -41.11 -142.82 -5.10
CA LEU A 220 -42.54 -143.09 -5.19
C LEU A 220 -42.99 -143.64 -6.55
N GLU A 221 -42.37 -143.21 -7.66
CA GLU A 221 -42.63 -143.73 -8.99
C GLU A 221 -42.06 -145.15 -9.17
N GLU A 222 -40.87 -145.43 -8.63
CA GLU A 222 -40.28 -146.77 -8.59
C GLU A 222 -41.11 -147.73 -7.72
N ALA A 223 -41.59 -147.30 -6.55
CA ALA A 223 -42.47 -148.10 -5.71
C ALA A 223 -43.77 -148.49 -6.44
N LYS A 224 -44.38 -147.56 -7.19
CA LYS A 224 -45.54 -147.84 -8.04
C LYS A 224 -45.22 -148.79 -9.20
N ALA A 225 -44.05 -148.66 -9.83
CA ALA A 225 -43.63 -149.59 -10.87
C ALA A 225 -43.48 -151.03 -10.33
N GLN A 226 -42.99 -151.18 -9.09
CA GLN A 226 -42.89 -152.48 -8.41
C GLN A 226 -44.26 -153.07 -8.04
N GLU A 227 -45.25 -152.26 -7.65
CA GLU A 227 -46.63 -152.75 -7.47
C GLU A 227 -47.26 -153.18 -8.80
N ILE A 228 -47.06 -152.41 -9.88
CA ILE A 228 -47.58 -152.76 -11.21
C ILE A 228 -47.00 -154.10 -11.69
N ALA A 229 -45.70 -154.35 -11.47
CA ALA A 229 -45.08 -155.63 -11.83
C ALA A 229 -45.72 -156.82 -11.09
N LYS A 230 -45.97 -156.69 -9.78
CA LYS A 230 -46.66 -157.73 -8.98
C LYS A 230 -48.10 -157.96 -9.46
N LEU A 231 -48.82 -156.88 -9.80
CA LEU A 231 -50.18 -156.98 -10.33
C LEU A 231 -50.20 -157.68 -11.70
N GLN A 232 -49.21 -157.44 -12.55
CA GLN A 232 -49.05 -158.12 -13.84
C GLN A 232 -48.77 -159.62 -13.68
N GLU A 233 -47.92 -160.00 -12.71
CA GLU A 233 -47.63 -161.40 -12.39
C GLU A 233 -48.90 -162.14 -11.92
N THR A 234 -49.68 -161.55 -10.99
CA THR A 234 -50.97 -162.13 -10.55
C THR A 234 -52.04 -162.20 -11.64
N LEU A 235 -51.97 -161.34 -12.67
CA LEU A 235 -52.89 -161.38 -13.81
C LEU A 235 -52.58 -162.53 -14.76
N HIS A 236 -51.31 -162.94 -14.89
CA HIS A 236 -50.90 -164.02 -15.78
C HIS A 236 -51.33 -165.39 -15.25
N ASP A 237 -51.16 -165.63 -13.94
CA ASP A 237 -51.63 -166.86 -13.28
C ASP A 237 -53.16 -167.00 -13.33
N LEU A 238 -53.91 -165.89 -13.22
CA LEU A 238 -55.37 -165.91 -13.39
C LEU A 238 -55.79 -166.17 -14.84
N GLN A 239 -55.07 -165.64 -15.83
CA GLN A 239 -55.39 -165.85 -17.25
C GLN A 239 -55.32 -167.33 -17.65
N LEU A 240 -54.38 -168.09 -17.08
CA LEU A 240 -54.27 -169.54 -17.34
C LEU A 240 -55.45 -170.34 -16.76
N GLN A 241 -56.05 -169.87 -15.66
CA GLN A 241 -57.20 -170.53 -15.00
C GLN A 241 -58.57 -170.13 -15.59
N VAL A 242 -58.62 -169.11 -16.45
CA VAL A 242 -59.87 -168.59 -17.05
C VAL A 242 -60.25 -169.30 -18.36
N GLU A 243 -59.29 -169.81 -19.15
CA GLU A 243 -59.59 -170.54 -20.40
C GLU A 243 -60.17 -171.94 -20.16
N GLU A 244 -59.79 -172.64 -19.08
CA GLU A 244 -60.30 -173.99 -18.78
C GLU A 244 -61.68 -173.98 -18.09
N ALA A 245 -62.14 -172.82 -17.60
CA ALA A 245 -63.30 -172.73 -16.70
C ALA A 245 -64.43 -171.85 -17.26
N LYS A 246 -65.15 -172.39 -18.28
CA LYS A 246 -66.47 -171.99 -18.84
C LYS A 246 -66.38 -171.11 -20.10
N THR A 247 -66.83 -171.48 -21.31
CA THR A 247 -67.56 -172.64 -21.88
C THR A 247 -68.89 -173.06 -21.24
N MET A 248 -69.32 -172.44 -20.15
CA MET A 248 -70.45 -172.87 -19.31
C MET A 248 -71.08 -171.66 -18.59
N ALA A 249 -72.07 -171.03 -19.24
CA ALA A 249 -72.66 -169.72 -18.95
C ALA A 249 -71.69 -168.54 -19.25
N THR A 250 -71.95 -167.59 -20.17
CA THR A 250 -73.22 -167.19 -20.83
C THR A 250 -74.37 -166.90 -19.87
N LYS A 251 -74.15 -165.96 -18.96
CA LYS A 251 -75.18 -165.04 -18.43
C LYS A 251 -74.51 -163.75 -17.91
N GLU A 252 -75.26 -162.66 -17.98
CA GLU A 252 -74.92 -161.31 -17.49
C GLU A 252 -73.82 -160.57 -18.28
N ARG A 253 -74.30 -160.03 -19.40
CA ARG A 253 -73.79 -158.82 -20.07
C ARG A 253 -74.15 -157.59 -19.23
N GLU A 254 -73.54 -156.45 -19.57
CA GLU A 254 -73.96 -155.07 -19.20
C GLU A 254 -73.71 -154.63 -17.74
N ALA A 255 -73.46 -153.35 -17.43
CA ALA A 255 -72.97 -152.25 -18.27
C ALA A 255 -72.38 -151.11 -17.41
N ALA A 256 -71.33 -150.49 -17.94
CA ALA A 256 -71.08 -149.04 -17.99
C ALA A 256 -71.46 -148.10 -16.82
N ARG A 257 -70.47 -147.26 -16.43
CA ARG A 257 -70.60 -145.80 -16.17
C ARG A 257 -71.50 -145.39 -14.97
N LYS A 258 -71.18 -144.37 -14.16
CA LYS A 258 -70.38 -143.14 -14.37
C LYS A 258 -70.37 -142.37 -13.02
N ALA A 259 -69.59 -141.27 -12.96
CA ALA A 259 -69.91 -140.04 -12.20
C ALA A 259 -69.91 -140.13 -10.65
N ILE A 260 -69.83 -139.07 -9.84
CA ILE A 260 -69.42 -137.62 -9.89
C ILE A 260 -69.11 -137.26 -8.40
N GLU A 261 -68.43 -136.18 -8.00
CA GLU A 261 -68.96 -134.89 -7.43
C GLU A 261 -67.78 -134.25 -6.62
N GLU A 262 -67.41 -132.97 -6.81
CA GLU A 262 -67.69 -131.80 -5.91
C GLU A 262 -66.83 -131.71 -4.62
N ALA A 263 -66.56 -130.56 -3.96
CA ALA A 263 -66.78 -129.11 -4.19
C ALA A 263 -65.83 -128.27 -3.27
N PRO A 264 -65.78 -126.91 -3.36
CA PRO A 264 -64.81 -126.03 -2.64
C PRO A 264 -65.42 -125.35 -1.35
N PRO A 265 -65.21 -124.05 -1.02
CA PRO A 265 -64.07 -123.31 -0.42
C PRO A 265 -64.36 -122.68 1.00
N VAL A 266 -63.63 -121.63 1.46
CA VAL A 266 -64.10 -120.41 2.27
C VAL A 266 -63.29 -119.97 3.55
N ILE A 267 -62.70 -118.75 3.49
CA ILE A 267 -62.57 -117.56 4.44
C ILE A 267 -62.26 -117.70 5.97
N LYS A 268 -61.35 -116.82 6.51
CA LYS A 268 -61.53 -115.96 7.76
C LYS A 268 -60.41 -114.92 8.06
N GLU A 269 -60.66 -113.98 9.00
CA GLU A 269 -59.95 -112.68 9.20
C GLU A 269 -59.35 -112.41 10.61
N THR A 270 -58.52 -111.34 10.74
CA THR A 270 -58.20 -110.48 11.95
C THR A 270 -57.39 -111.01 13.16
N PRO A 271 -56.81 -110.15 14.07
CA PRO A 271 -56.32 -108.73 14.05
C PRO A 271 -54.93 -108.47 14.77
N VAL A 272 -54.58 -107.20 15.16
CA VAL A 272 -53.52 -106.72 16.13
C VAL A 272 -52.09 -106.43 15.54
N LEU A 273 -51.26 -105.37 15.82
CA LEU A 273 -51.28 -104.08 16.61
C LEU A 273 -50.22 -103.00 16.12
N VAL A 274 -49.96 -101.96 16.94
CA VAL A 274 -48.97 -100.81 17.05
C VAL A 274 -47.48 -101.04 16.60
N GLU A 275 -46.60 -100.08 16.23
CA GLU A 275 -46.29 -98.63 16.50
C GLU A 275 -45.88 -97.90 15.17
N ASP A 276 -45.68 -96.58 14.98
CA ASP A 276 -44.90 -95.61 15.78
C ASP A 276 -45.12 -94.13 15.33
N THR A 277 -44.86 -93.14 16.20
CA THR A 277 -45.30 -91.72 16.07
C THR A 277 -44.16 -90.67 16.00
N GLU A 278 -43.01 -90.98 15.39
CA GLU A 278 -41.85 -90.08 15.40
C GLU A 278 -41.68 -89.13 14.18
N LYS A 279 -42.15 -89.52 12.97
CA LYS A 279 -41.90 -88.74 11.74
C LYS A 279 -42.64 -87.39 11.66
N VAL A 280 -43.75 -87.23 12.38
CA VAL A 280 -44.54 -85.99 12.34
C VAL A 280 -43.86 -84.86 13.11
N ASN A 281 -43.18 -85.19 14.22
CA ASN A 281 -42.56 -84.20 15.13
C ASN A 281 -41.25 -83.60 14.59
N SER A 282 -40.48 -84.34 13.78
CA SER A 282 -39.27 -83.78 13.14
C SER A 282 -39.63 -82.78 12.03
N LEU A 283 -40.69 -83.06 11.26
CA LEU A 283 -41.16 -82.19 10.18
C LEU A 283 -41.82 -80.91 10.71
N THR A 284 -42.51 -80.92 11.85
CA THR A 284 -42.97 -79.67 12.50
C THR A 284 -41.82 -78.82 13.02
N ALA A 285 -40.78 -79.43 13.61
CA ALA A 285 -39.61 -78.70 14.09
C ALA A 285 -38.81 -77.99 12.97
N GLU A 286 -38.58 -78.66 11.83
CA GLU A 286 -37.95 -78.00 10.66
C GLU A 286 -38.82 -76.89 10.08
N VAL A 287 -40.14 -77.09 10.02
CA VAL A 287 -41.09 -76.06 9.54
C VAL A 287 -41.08 -74.82 10.44
N ASP A 288 -41.01 -74.99 11.77
CA ASP A 288 -40.96 -73.84 12.69
C ASP A 288 -39.60 -73.15 12.72
N GLN A 289 -38.49 -73.89 12.53
CA GLN A 289 -37.16 -73.29 12.36
C GLN A 289 -37.05 -72.50 11.04
N LEU A 290 -37.66 -72.99 9.95
CA LEU A 290 -37.74 -72.28 8.68
C LEU A 290 -38.66 -71.06 8.76
N LYS A 291 -39.78 -71.12 9.50
CA LYS A 291 -40.61 -69.94 9.78
C LYS A 291 -39.83 -68.86 10.54
N ALA A 292 -39.05 -69.23 11.55
CA ALA A 292 -38.23 -68.29 12.32
C ALA A 292 -37.20 -67.57 11.43
N LEU A 293 -36.48 -68.31 10.58
CA LEU A 293 -35.52 -67.74 9.62
C LEU A 293 -36.20 -66.82 8.58
N LEU A 294 -37.36 -67.25 8.06
CA LEU A 294 -38.18 -66.43 7.16
C LEU A 294 -38.64 -65.13 7.84
N GLN A 295 -38.95 -65.17 9.13
CA GLN A 295 -39.41 -64.02 9.91
C GLN A 295 -38.25 -63.04 10.18
N THR A 296 -37.03 -63.53 10.45
CA THR A 296 -35.84 -62.67 10.59
C THR A 296 -35.43 -62.02 9.26
N GLU A 297 -35.48 -62.75 8.14
CA GLU A 297 -35.22 -62.18 6.80
C GLU A 297 -36.30 -61.14 6.39
N ARG A 298 -37.58 -61.40 6.74
CA ARG A 298 -38.65 -60.41 6.55
C ARG A 298 -38.43 -59.15 7.40
N GLN A 299 -37.93 -59.27 8.62
CA GLN A 299 -37.59 -58.12 9.46
C GLN A 299 -36.37 -57.35 8.91
N ALA A 300 -35.32 -58.05 8.48
CA ALA A 300 -34.13 -57.43 7.88
C ALA A 300 -34.45 -56.70 6.55
N THR A 301 -35.33 -57.27 5.72
CA THR A 301 -35.79 -56.63 4.48
C THR A 301 -36.74 -55.46 4.74
N GLU A 302 -37.57 -55.50 5.79
CA GLU A 302 -38.35 -54.35 6.28
C GLU A 302 -37.46 -53.21 6.80
N THR A 303 -36.41 -53.49 7.57
CA THR A 303 -35.50 -52.45 8.06
C THR A 303 -34.69 -51.83 6.92
N ALA A 304 -34.15 -52.65 6.00
CA ALA A 304 -33.44 -52.15 4.82
C ALA A 304 -34.32 -51.26 3.93
N LYS A 305 -35.60 -51.61 3.76
CA LYS A 305 -36.58 -50.76 3.04
C LYS A 305 -36.82 -49.42 3.74
N LYS A 306 -36.89 -49.39 5.08
CA LYS A 306 -37.06 -48.15 5.85
C LYS A 306 -35.84 -47.24 5.75
N GLU A 307 -34.64 -47.81 5.90
CA GLU A 307 -33.37 -47.08 5.73
C GLU A 307 -33.24 -46.52 4.30
N HIS A 308 -33.64 -47.29 3.28
CA HIS A 308 -33.65 -46.84 1.89
C HIS A 308 -34.63 -45.68 1.66
N ALA A 309 -35.87 -45.79 2.15
CA ALA A 309 -36.87 -44.72 2.03
C ALA A 309 -36.46 -43.43 2.79
N GLU A 310 -35.75 -43.55 3.92
CA GLU A 310 -35.16 -42.38 4.58
C GLU A 310 -34.00 -41.76 3.78
N ALA A 311 -33.16 -42.58 3.14
CA ALA A 311 -32.09 -42.09 2.27
C ALA A 311 -32.66 -41.37 1.04
N GLU A 312 -33.73 -41.90 0.43
CA GLU A 312 -34.47 -41.24 -0.66
C GLU A 312 -35.03 -39.88 -0.22
N ARG A 313 -35.73 -39.80 0.93
CA ARG A 313 -36.21 -38.51 1.47
C ARG A 313 -35.10 -37.49 1.70
N ARG A 314 -33.95 -37.92 2.25
CA ARG A 314 -32.78 -37.03 2.44
C ARG A 314 -32.22 -36.55 1.09
N ASN A 315 -32.22 -37.40 0.07
CA ASN A 315 -31.82 -37.01 -1.29
C ASN A 315 -32.82 -36.03 -1.93
N GLU A 316 -34.14 -36.24 -1.78
CA GLU A 316 -35.16 -35.29 -2.24
C GLU A 316 -35.04 -33.91 -1.57
N GLU A 317 -34.78 -33.88 -0.25
CA GLU A 317 -34.53 -32.63 0.47
C GLU A 317 -33.26 -31.92 -0.01
N LEU A 318 -32.20 -32.67 -0.33
CA LEU A 318 -30.97 -32.11 -0.89
C LEU A 318 -31.21 -31.58 -2.30
N MET A 319 -31.93 -32.30 -3.15
CA MET A 319 -32.33 -31.83 -4.49
C MET A 319 -33.11 -30.53 -4.43
N LYS A 320 -34.13 -30.43 -3.56
CA LYS A 320 -34.90 -29.17 -3.35
C LYS A 320 -34.01 -28.00 -2.87
N LYS A 321 -32.96 -28.29 -2.08
CA LYS A 321 -31.97 -27.28 -1.66
C LYS A 321 -31.04 -26.87 -2.82
N PHE A 322 -30.66 -27.80 -3.70
CA PHE A 322 -29.89 -27.51 -4.91
C PHE A 322 -30.71 -26.68 -5.91
N GLU A 323 -31.94 -27.08 -6.25
CA GLU A 323 -32.84 -26.29 -7.11
C GLU A 323 -33.06 -24.87 -6.56
N GLY A 324 -33.21 -24.73 -5.23
CA GLY A 324 -33.33 -23.44 -4.55
C GLY A 324 -32.04 -22.60 -4.53
N ALA A 325 -30.88 -23.21 -4.73
CA ALA A 325 -29.60 -22.52 -4.91
C ALA A 325 -29.37 -22.15 -6.38
N GLU A 326 -29.70 -23.04 -7.33
CA GLU A 326 -29.64 -22.78 -8.77
C GLU A 326 -30.54 -21.61 -9.16
N LYS A 327 -31.80 -21.56 -8.70
CA LYS A 327 -32.70 -20.42 -8.91
C LYS A 327 -32.15 -19.09 -8.35
N LYS A 328 -31.31 -19.13 -7.30
CA LYS A 328 -30.63 -17.93 -6.77
C LYS A 328 -29.42 -17.53 -7.62
N ILE A 329 -28.69 -18.50 -8.18
CA ILE A 329 -27.59 -18.24 -9.11
C ILE A 329 -28.14 -17.64 -10.39
N GLU A 330 -29.23 -18.18 -10.93
CA GLU A 330 -29.96 -17.67 -12.09
C GLU A 330 -30.44 -16.23 -11.84
N GLN A 331 -31.11 -15.96 -10.71
CA GLN A 331 -31.49 -14.60 -10.30
C GLN A 331 -30.29 -13.63 -10.20
N LEU A 332 -29.15 -14.09 -9.68
CA LEU A 332 -27.95 -13.25 -9.58
C LEU A 332 -27.34 -12.98 -10.97
N GLN A 333 -27.31 -13.98 -11.87
CA GLN A 333 -26.90 -13.82 -13.26
C GLN A 333 -27.81 -12.82 -14.00
N ASP A 334 -29.12 -12.94 -13.85
CA ASP A 334 -30.12 -12.00 -14.34
C ASP A 334 -29.86 -10.56 -13.86
N THR A 335 -29.54 -10.38 -12.57
CA THR A 335 -29.21 -9.05 -12.04
C THR A 335 -27.88 -8.51 -12.56
N ALA A 336 -26.88 -9.36 -12.76
CA ALA A 336 -25.60 -8.98 -13.34
C ALA A 336 -25.76 -8.54 -14.80
N GLN A 337 -26.45 -9.35 -15.62
CA GLN A 337 -26.73 -9.02 -17.01
C GLN A 337 -27.53 -7.71 -17.14
N ARG A 338 -28.57 -7.51 -16.32
CA ARG A 338 -29.32 -6.23 -16.29
C ARG A 338 -28.48 -5.02 -15.87
N LEU A 339 -27.41 -5.22 -15.08
CA LEU A 339 -26.46 -4.15 -14.74
C LEU A 339 -25.47 -3.87 -15.88
N GLU A 340 -25.03 -4.91 -16.59
CA GLU A 340 -24.18 -4.77 -17.79
C GLU A 340 -24.94 -4.11 -18.95
N GLU A 341 -26.20 -4.48 -19.19
CA GLU A 341 -27.11 -3.84 -20.16
C GLU A 341 -27.34 -2.36 -19.81
N LYS A 342 -27.54 -2.03 -18.53
CA LYS A 342 -27.64 -0.62 -18.08
C LYS A 342 -26.32 0.14 -18.25
N ALA A 343 -25.18 -0.48 -17.96
CA ALA A 343 -23.87 0.15 -18.12
C ALA A 343 -23.54 0.43 -19.60
N THR A 344 -23.81 -0.53 -20.48
CA THR A 344 -23.63 -0.39 -21.93
C THR A 344 -24.60 0.62 -22.53
N ASN A 345 -25.85 0.68 -22.06
CA ASN A 345 -26.81 1.71 -22.49
C ASN A 345 -26.43 3.12 -21.97
N MET A 346 -25.93 3.25 -20.74
CA MET A 346 -25.35 4.52 -20.26
C MET A 346 -24.10 4.94 -21.05
N GLU A 347 -23.33 3.99 -21.58
CA GLU A 347 -22.17 4.26 -22.43
C GLU A 347 -22.60 4.66 -23.86
N SER A 348 -23.64 4.04 -24.42
CA SER A 348 -24.21 4.41 -25.73
C SER A 348 -24.87 5.79 -25.67
N GLU A 349 -25.66 6.10 -24.62
CA GLU A 349 -26.21 7.43 -24.36
C GLU A 349 -25.09 8.48 -24.22
N ASN A 350 -23.99 8.16 -23.51
CA ASN A 350 -22.82 9.04 -23.45
C ASN A 350 -22.18 9.28 -24.82
N LYS A 351 -22.15 8.28 -25.71
CA LYS A 351 -21.64 8.42 -27.09
C LYS A 351 -22.59 9.27 -27.93
N VAL A 352 -23.90 9.04 -27.84
CA VAL A 352 -24.93 9.82 -28.57
C VAL A 352 -24.95 11.28 -28.12
N LEU A 353 -24.89 11.57 -26.81
CA LEU A 353 -24.82 12.94 -26.29
C LEU A 353 -23.54 13.65 -26.76
N ARG A 354 -22.40 12.96 -26.82
CA ARG A 354 -21.16 13.49 -27.40
C ARG A 354 -21.28 13.74 -28.91
N GLN A 355 -22.07 12.96 -29.63
CA GLN A 355 -22.29 13.14 -31.08
C GLN A 355 -23.32 14.26 -31.37
N GLN A 356 -24.40 14.36 -30.61
CA GLN A 356 -25.37 15.47 -30.72
C GLN A 356 -24.72 16.82 -30.38
N ALA A 357 -23.84 16.87 -29.37
CA ALA A 357 -23.03 18.05 -29.05
C ALA A 357 -22.05 18.46 -30.18
N VAL A 358 -21.75 17.56 -31.12
CA VAL A 358 -20.95 17.83 -32.33
C VAL A 358 -21.85 18.22 -33.52
N ALA A 359 -23.10 17.77 -33.55
CA ALA A 359 -24.04 18.03 -34.65
C ALA A 359 -24.74 19.40 -34.56
N ILE A 360 -25.01 19.93 -33.36
CA ILE A 360 -25.66 21.23 -33.17
C ILE A 360 -24.63 22.38 -33.18
N SER A 361 -23.95 22.57 -34.31
CA SER A 361 -23.32 23.86 -34.68
C SER A 361 -22.89 23.89 -36.15
N PRO A 362 -23.50 24.71 -37.01
CA PRO A 362 -22.95 25.00 -38.34
C PRO A 362 -21.74 25.94 -38.25
N THR A 363 -20.61 25.54 -38.84
CA THR A 363 -19.58 26.37 -39.53
C THR A 363 -19.22 27.78 -38.99
N ALA A 364 -17.95 28.15 -38.73
CA ALA A 364 -16.68 27.50 -39.10
C ALA A 364 -15.44 28.06 -38.34
N LYS A 365 -14.42 27.20 -38.17
CA LYS A 365 -12.95 27.46 -38.01
C LYS A 365 -12.47 28.42 -36.88
N ALA A 366 -11.51 28.08 -36.00
CA ALA A 366 -10.78 26.81 -35.79
C ALA A 366 -10.08 26.78 -34.40
N LEU A 367 -10.11 25.60 -33.76
CA LEU A 367 -9.10 24.93 -32.89
C LEU A 367 -8.11 25.77 -32.04
N ALA A 368 -7.86 25.49 -30.74
CA ALA A 368 -8.47 24.54 -29.80
C ALA A 368 -8.08 24.87 -28.33
N ALA A 369 -9.07 25.07 -27.44
CA ALA A 369 -9.00 25.17 -25.96
C ALA A 369 -10.45 25.20 -25.39
N TYR A 370 -10.83 25.21 -24.10
CA TYR A 370 -10.16 25.24 -22.77
C TYR A 370 -10.80 24.12 -21.87
N PRO A 371 -10.29 23.80 -20.65
CA PRO A 371 -10.79 22.72 -19.80
C PRO A 371 -11.75 23.17 -18.66
N LYS A 372 -12.49 22.18 -18.10
CA LYS A 372 -13.03 22.05 -16.72
C LYS A 372 -14.02 23.07 -16.11
N SER A 373 -15.18 22.49 -15.69
CA SER A 373 -15.94 22.75 -14.42
C SER A 373 -16.76 24.06 -14.32
N PRO A 374 -17.76 24.21 -13.39
CA PRO A 374 -18.11 23.33 -12.23
C PRO A 374 -19.62 23.05 -11.93
N PHE A 375 -19.84 22.02 -11.09
CA PHE A 375 -20.86 21.79 -10.00
C PHE A 375 -22.31 22.35 -9.98
N GLN A 376 -23.16 21.60 -9.23
CA GLN A 376 -24.51 21.92 -8.65
C GLN A 376 -25.73 21.69 -9.57
N LEU A 377 -26.92 21.22 -9.12
CA LEU A 377 -27.40 20.53 -7.89
C LEU A 377 -28.84 19.98 -8.16
N ARG A 378 -29.23 18.90 -7.44
CA ARG A 378 -30.63 18.54 -7.02
C ARG A 378 -31.49 17.60 -7.89
N THR A 379 -32.27 16.82 -7.12
CA THR A 379 -33.06 15.60 -7.31
C THR A 379 -34.41 15.73 -8.06
N PRO A 380 -35.14 14.60 -8.34
CA PRO A 380 -36.10 14.49 -9.45
C PRO A 380 -37.59 14.29 -9.06
N GLU A 381 -38.48 14.31 -10.06
CA GLU A 381 -39.84 13.72 -10.10
C GLU A 381 -40.09 13.25 -11.56
N ILE A 382 -40.13 11.94 -11.86
CA ILE A 382 -41.31 11.03 -11.95
C ILE A 382 -42.45 11.56 -12.84
N VAL A 383 -42.76 10.85 -13.95
CA VAL A 383 -44.11 10.34 -14.35
C VAL A 383 -44.13 9.82 -15.82
N ASN A 384 -44.52 8.55 -15.97
CA ASN A 384 -45.16 7.84 -17.11
C ASN A 384 -44.49 7.58 -18.49
N ALA A 385 -44.74 6.35 -18.96
CA ALA A 385 -44.58 5.78 -20.31
C ALA A 385 -45.95 5.86 -21.08
N PRO A 386 -46.27 5.17 -22.21
CA PRO A 386 -45.54 4.12 -22.97
C PRO A 386 -45.68 4.13 -24.53
N ASN A 387 -45.27 3.00 -25.17
CA ASN A 387 -45.70 2.38 -26.45
C ASN A 387 -44.90 2.53 -27.78
N GLY A 388 -44.89 1.42 -28.56
CA GLY A 388 -44.51 1.29 -29.99
C GLY A 388 -43.04 0.88 -30.24
N GLU A 389 -42.60 -0.39 -30.30
CA GLU A 389 -43.05 -1.63 -30.99
C GLU A 389 -42.51 -1.84 -32.42
N VAL A 390 -42.16 -3.09 -32.75
CA VAL A 390 -41.92 -3.72 -34.08
C VAL A 390 -40.49 -3.75 -34.70
N LYS A 391 -39.87 -4.95 -34.60
CA LYS A 391 -39.20 -5.83 -35.63
C LYS A 391 -38.30 -5.18 -36.71
N SER A 392 -37.19 -5.77 -37.18
CA SER A 392 -36.98 -7.20 -37.54
C SER A 392 -35.50 -7.57 -37.82
N SER A 393 -35.11 -8.83 -37.54
CA SER A 393 -33.98 -9.55 -38.19
C SER A 393 -34.43 -10.19 -39.52
N PRO A 394 -33.58 -10.74 -40.44
CA PRO A 394 -32.64 -11.88 -40.25
C PRO A 394 -31.19 -11.56 -40.70
N ASP A 395 -30.10 -12.21 -40.27
CA ASP A 395 -29.73 -13.62 -40.03
C ASP A 395 -29.15 -14.36 -41.27
N VAL A 396 -27.82 -14.59 -41.26
CA VAL A 396 -27.10 -15.61 -42.06
C VAL A 396 -25.86 -16.08 -41.27
N THR A 397 -25.85 -17.36 -40.90
CA THR A 397 -24.70 -18.14 -40.41
C THR A 397 -24.30 -19.18 -41.49
N PRO A 398 -23.33 -20.11 -41.33
CA PRO A 398 -22.19 -20.23 -40.39
C PRO A 398 -20.83 -20.57 -41.10
N ILE A 399 -19.74 -20.78 -40.33
CA ILE A 399 -18.90 -22.01 -40.25
C ILE A 399 -17.47 -21.72 -39.72
N SER A 400 -17.18 -22.31 -38.55
CA SER A 400 -15.94 -22.95 -38.06
C SER A 400 -14.54 -22.45 -38.52
N LEU A 401 -13.64 -22.19 -37.55
CA LEU A 401 -12.63 -23.16 -37.12
C LEU A 401 -11.89 -22.74 -35.82
N ASN A 402 -11.36 -23.73 -35.10
CA ASN A 402 -10.74 -23.67 -33.76
C ASN A 402 -9.75 -22.51 -33.47
N LEU A 403 -9.82 -21.97 -32.24
CA LEU A 403 -8.63 -21.69 -31.44
C LEU A 403 -8.86 -21.96 -29.94
N LYS A 404 -8.92 -23.24 -29.55
CA LYS A 404 -8.75 -23.67 -28.16
C LYS A 404 -7.28 -23.51 -27.74
N GLU A 405 -6.84 -22.31 -27.35
CA GLU A 405 -5.51 -22.17 -26.71
C GLU A 405 -5.27 -20.91 -25.83
N LEU A 406 -6.27 -20.06 -25.56
CA LEU A 406 -6.06 -18.76 -24.88
C LEU A 406 -6.56 -18.65 -23.41
N GLU A 407 -7.33 -19.60 -22.89
CA GLU A 407 -7.99 -19.44 -21.57
C GLU A 407 -7.09 -19.70 -20.34
N ALA A 408 -5.85 -20.16 -20.53
CA ALA A 408 -4.94 -20.46 -19.42
C ALA A 408 -4.23 -19.22 -18.84
N GLU A 409 -4.04 -18.15 -19.63
CA GLU A 409 -3.26 -16.96 -19.23
C GLU A 409 -4.09 -15.85 -18.54
N GLU A 410 -5.42 -15.84 -18.64
CA GLU A 410 -6.23 -14.76 -18.04
C GLU A 410 -6.35 -14.84 -16.51
N LYS A 411 -6.36 -16.06 -15.94
CA LYS A 411 -6.57 -16.27 -14.49
C LYS A 411 -5.42 -15.67 -13.64
N PRO A 412 -4.13 -15.82 -14.00
CA PRO A 412 -3.04 -15.09 -13.36
C PRO A 412 -3.24 -13.56 -13.43
N GLN A 413 -3.57 -13.04 -14.61
CA GLN A 413 -3.67 -11.60 -14.90
C GLN A 413 -4.72 -10.89 -14.04
N LYS A 414 -5.93 -11.48 -13.93
CA LYS A 414 -7.03 -10.93 -13.10
C LYS A 414 -6.65 -10.88 -11.62
N SER A 415 -6.11 -11.98 -11.07
CA SER A 415 -5.66 -12.03 -9.67
C SER A 415 -4.50 -11.09 -9.34
N LEU A 416 -3.67 -10.73 -10.34
CA LEU A 416 -2.57 -9.77 -10.19
C LEU A 416 -3.10 -8.34 -10.13
N ASN A 417 -4.08 -7.99 -10.98
CA ASN A 417 -4.74 -6.68 -10.96
C ASN A 417 -5.55 -6.47 -9.68
N GLU A 418 -6.28 -7.49 -9.19
CA GLU A 418 -6.98 -7.44 -7.90
C GLU A 418 -6.00 -7.15 -6.75
N LYS A 419 -4.91 -7.91 -6.65
CA LYS A 419 -3.84 -7.63 -5.66
C LYS A 419 -3.23 -6.25 -5.83
N GLN A 420 -3.09 -5.75 -7.06
CA GLN A 420 -2.57 -4.40 -7.30
C GLN A 420 -3.56 -3.31 -6.86
N GLN A 421 -4.86 -3.57 -6.95
CA GLN A 421 -5.92 -2.71 -6.43
C GLN A 421 -5.96 -2.73 -4.88
N GLU A 422 -5.91 -3.90 -4.25
CA GLU A 422 -5.81 -4.04 -2.78
C GLU A 422 -4.59 -3.28 -2.22
N ASN A 423 -3.44 -3.39 -2.90
CA ASN A 423 -2.22 -2.67 -2.51
C ASN A 423 -2.36 -1.14 -2.66
N GLN A 424 -3.16 -0.65 -3.61
CA GLN A 424 -3.49 0.78 -3.71
C GLN A 424 -4.44 1.21 -2.58
N ASP A 425 -5.43 0.39 -2.25
CA ASP A 425 -6.39 0.68 -1.18
C ASP A 425 -5.68 0.72 0.19
N LEU A 426 -4.73 -0.19 0.43
CA LEU A 426 -3.84 -0.17 1.59
C LEU A 426 -2.97 1.09 1.62
N LEU A 427 -2.40 1.52 0.48
CA LEU A 427 -1.63 2.78 0.41
C LEU A 427 -2.52 3.97 0.78
N ILE A 428 -3.71 4.11 0.19
CA ILE A 428 -4.62 5.21 0.49
C ILE A 428 -5.01 5.19 1.98
N LYS A 429 -5.32 4.02 2.56
CA LYS A 429 -5.62 3.87 3.99
C LYS A 429 -4.45 4.29 4.89
N CYS A 430 -3.21 3.98 4.51
CA CYS A 430 -2.01 4.44 5.25
C CYS A 430 -1.79 5.95 5.10
N VAL A 431 -2.02 6.51 3.91
CA VAL A 431 -1.83 7.93 3.60
C VAL A 431 -2.89 8.83 4.26
N SER A 432 -4.08 8.30 4.50
CA SER A 432 -5.14 8.94 5.30
C SER A 432 -4.84 9.03 6.79
N GLN A 433 -3.82 8.30 7.29
CA GLN A 433 -3.36 8.36 8.68
C GLN A 433 -2.22 9.37 8.83
N ASP A 434 -2.08 9.94 10.02
CA ASP A 434 -0.88 10.73 10.35
C ASP A 434 0.29 9.76 10.59
N LEU A 435 1.13 9.61 9.57
CA LEU A 435 2.33 8.78 9.61
C LEU A 435 3.52 9.50 10.25
N GLY A 436 3.40 10.80 10.53
CA GLY A 436 4.45 11.61 11.15
C GLY A 436 5.78 11.66 10.39
N PHE A 437 6.86 11.81 11.16
CA PHE A 437 8.22 12.05 10.66
C PHE A 437 9.25 11.12 11.31
N SER A 438 10.21 10.63 10.53
CA SER A 438 11.37 9.89 11.05
C SER A 438 12.67 10.57 10.64
N SER A 439 13.50 10.97 11.61
CA SER A 439 14.76 11.71 11.37
C SER A 439 14.60 12.97 10.49
N GLY A 440 13.47 13.68 10.65
CA GLY A 440 13.12 14.83 9.82
C GLY A 440 12.71 14.52 8.38
N ARG A 441 12.28 13.29 8.10
CA ARG A 441 11.70 12.90 6.80
C ARG A 441 10.21 12.68 6.93
N ALA A 442 9.47 13.29 6.01
CA ALA A 442 8.04 13.12 5.86
C ALA A 442 7.73 11.68 5.39
N ILE A 443 7.13 10.87 6.27
CA ILE A 443 7.01 9.41 6.04
C ILE A 443 6.00 9.13 4.92
N ALA A 444 4.83 9.77 4.92
CA ALA A 444 3.82 9.56 3.89
C ALA A 444 4.36 9.88 2.48
N ALA A 445 5.08 10.99 2.31
CA ALA A 445 5.76 11.33 1.07
C ALA A 445 6.73 10.24 0.59
N CYS A 446 7.52 9.65 1.51
CA CYS A 446 8.45 8.58 1.20
C CYS A 446 7.75 7.26 0.83
N VAL A 447 6.66 6.93 1.51
CA VAL A 447 5.86 5.73 1.24
C VAL A 447 5.16 5.85 -0.11
N ILE A 448 4.43 6.95 -0.35
CA ILE A 448 3.79 7.27 -1.64
C ILE A 448 4.78 7.14 -2.79
N TYR A 449 5.92 7.82 -2.69
CA TYR A 449 6.95 7.80 -3.72
C TYR A 449 7.50 6.39 -3.99
N ARG A 450 7.75 5.59 -2.94
CA ARG A 450 8.25 4.22 -3.07
C ARG A 450 7.22 3.29 -3.72
N CYS A 451 5.94 3.40 -3.37
CA CYS A 451 4.86 2.62 -3.98
C CYS A 451 4.70 2.96 -5.47
N LEU A 452 4.63 4.25 -5.81
CA LEU A 452 4.51 4.71 -7.20
C LEU A 452 5.72 4.28 -8.06
N LEU A 453 6.93 4.27 -7.50
CA LEU A 453 8.13 3.79 -8.18
C LEU A 453 8.13 2.26 -8.32
N HIS A 454 7.70 1.52 -7.29
CA HIS A 454 7.61 0.06 -7.33
C HIS A 454 6.59 -0.43 -8.37
N TRP A 455 5.42 0.22 -8.45
CA TRP A 455 4.38 -0.07 -9.45
C TRP A 455 4.65 0.56 -10.82
N ARG A 456 5.81 1.22 -11.01
CA ARG A 456 6.19 1.98 -12.21
C ARG A 456 5.12 2.97 -12.70
N SER A 457 4.29 3.51 -11.81
CA SER A 457 3.11 4.31 -12.16
C SER A 457 3.42 5.58 -12.96
N PHE A 458 4.68 6.02 -12.99
CA PHE A 458 5.15 7.13 -13.81
C PHE A 458 5.32 6.81 -15.30
N GLU A 459 5.48 5.53 -15.65
CA GLU A 459 5.68 5.02 -17.02
C GLU A 459 4.35 4.62 -17.70
N VAL A 460 3.22 4.61 -16.97
CA VAL A 460 1.91 4.09 -17.42
C VAL A 460 1.04 5.21 -18.02
N GLU A 461 0.35 4.90 -19.13
CA GLU A 461 -0.47 5.88 -19.86
C GLU A 461 -1.83 6.19 -19.21
N ARG A 462 -2.34 5.27 -18.37
CA ARG A 462 -3.55 5.45 -17.57
C ARG A 462 -3.33 4.89 -16.16
N THR A 463 -3.61 5.69 -15.13
CA THR A 463 -3.62 5.24 -13.73
C THR A 463 -4.50 6.16 -12.89
N GLY A 464 -5.38 5.57 -12.06
CA GLY A 464 -6.21 6.32 -11.11
C GLY A 464 -5.52 6.62 -9.78
N VAL A 465 -4.34 6.04 -9.54
CA VAL A 465 -3.62 6.15 -8.25
C VAL A 465 -3.30 7.61 -7.90
N PHE A 466 -2.90 8.40 -8.90
CA PHE A 466 -2.57 9.81 -8.73
C PHE A 466 -3.77 10.62 -8.26
N ASP A 467 -4.93 10.48 -8.91
CA ASP A 467 -6.14 11.21 -8.52
C ASP A 467 -6.64 10.80 -7.13
N ARG A 468 -6.54 9.51 -6.76
CA ARG A 468 -6.89 9.03 -5.41
C ARG A 468 -5.98 9.60 -4.32
N ILE A 469 -4.66 9.67 -4.57
CA ILE A 469 -3.71 10.32 -3.65
C ILE A 469 -4.05 11.81 -3.53
N ILE A 470 -4.31 12.50 -4.64
CA ILE A 470 -4.67 13.92 -4.65
C ILE A 470 -5.99 14.18 -3.90
N GLN A 471 -7.00 13.30 -4.04
CA GLN A 471 -8.25 13.39 -3.27
C GLN A 471 -8.02 13.20 -1.77
N THR A 472 -7.15 12.25 -1.37
CA THR A 472 -6.82 11.99 0.04
C THR A 472 -6.08 13.17 0.67
N ILE A 473 -5.12 13.77 -0.05
CA ILE A 473 -4.47 15.02 0.35
C ILE A 473 -5.51 16.15 0.44
N GLY A 474 -6.42 16.22 -0.54
CA GLY A 474 -7.51 17.18 -0.60
C GLY A 474 -8.38 17.20 0.65
N SER A 475 -9.01 16.06 0.98
CA SER A 475 -9.92 15.94 2.12
C SER A 475 -9.21 16.19 3.46
N ALA A 476 -7.94 15.81 3.59
CA ALA A 476 -7.15 16.08 4.79
C ALA A 476 -6.82 17.58 5.01
N ILE A 477 -7.00 18.43 3.99
CA ILE A 477 -6.72 19.88 3.99
C ILE A 477 -8.01 20.72 4.00
N GLU A 478 -9.21 20.11 3.91
CA GLU A 478 -10.49 20.84 3.91
C GLU A 478 -10.73 21.67 5.19
N VAL A 479 -10.21 21.21 6.33
CA VAL A 479 -10.29 21.92 7.62
C VAL A 479 -9.23 23.02 7.70
N GLN A 480 -9.58 24.21 7.22
CA GLN A 480 -8.63 25.32 7.01
C GLN A 480 -7.96 25.85 8.28
N ASP A 481 -8.62 25.81 9.44
CA ASP A 481 -8.07 26.39 10.68
C ASP A 481 -7.05 25.48 11.42
N ASN A 482 -6.80 24.25 10.95
CA ASN A 482 -5.82 23.35 11.59
C ASN A 482 -4.40 23.49 11.00
N ASN A 483 -3.63 24.43 11.55
CA ASN A 483 -2.28 24.75 11.08
C ASN A 483 -1.28 23.59 11.20
N ASP A 484 -1.43 22.67 12.16
CA ASP A 484 -0.57 21.47 12.26
C ASP A 484 -0.78 20.51 11.08
N LYS A 485 -2.04 20.20 10.73
CA LYS A 485 -2.37 19.38 9.55
C LYS A 485 -1.89 20.05 8.26
N LEU A 486 -2.05 21.36 8.13
CA LEU A 486 -1.52 22.12 7.00
C LEU A 486 0.01 22.04 6.94
N ALA A 487 0.72 22.18 8.06
CA ALA A 487 2.18 22.09 8.11
C ALA A 487 2.68 20.68 7.78
N TYR A 488 2.02 19.63 8.30
CA TYR A 488 2.28 18.23 7.94
C TYR A 488 2.17 18.00 6.43
N TRP A 489 1.09 18.45 5.81
CA TRP A 489 0.90 18.29 4.36
C TRP A 489 1.78 19.20 3.51
N LEU A 490 2.15 20.39 3.99
CA LEU A 490 3.15 21.24 3.33
C LEU A 490 4.52 20.53 3.27
N SER A 491 4.93 19.89 4.38
CA SER A 491 6.17 19.11 4.47
C SER A 491 6.14 17.86 3.59
N ASN A 492 5.05 17.09 3.63
CA ASN A 492 4.88 15.90 2.78
C ASN A 492 4.80 16.24 1.28
N SER A 493 3.95 17.19 0.88
CA SER A 493 3.81 17.59 -0.53
C SER A 493 5.08 18.21 -1.10
N SER A 494 5.81 19.04 -0.33
CA SER A 494 7.11 19.59 -0.77
C SER A 494 8.19 18.51 -0.91
N THR A 495 8.25 17.55 0.02
CA THR A 495 9.15 16.40 -0.06
C THR A 495 8.83 15.52 -1.27
N LEU A 496 7.55 15.19 -1.48
CA LEU A 496 7.11 14.38 -2.60
C LEU A 496 7.38 15.08 -3.95
N LEU A 497 7.10 16.38 -4.05
CA LEU A 497 7.36 17.16 -5.26
C LEU A 497 8.86 17.20 -5.60
N LEU A 498 9.74 17.34 -4.60
CA LEU A 498 11.19 17.31 -4.77
C LEU A 498 11.71 15.92 -5.18
N LEU A 499 11.07 14.83 -4.73
CA LEU A 499 11.37 13.48 -5.20
C LEU A 499 10.95 13.29 -6.66
N LEU A 500 9.74 13.75 -7.04
CA LEU A 500 9.25 13.71 -8.43
C LEU A 500 10.10 14.55 -9.39
N GLN A 501 10.55 15.73 -8.97
CA GLN A 501 11.45 16.58 -9.76
C GLN A 501 12.79 15.90 -10.08
N ARG A 502 13.26 14.98 -9.21
CA ARG A 502 14.51 14.24 -9.41
C ARG A 502 14.35 12.98 -10.26
N THR A 503 13.14 12.44 -10.39
CA THR A 503 12.89 11.22 -11.20
C THR A 503 12.41 11.50 -12.61
N LEU A 504 11.51 12.48 -12.80
CA LEU A 504 10.83 12.69 -14.08
C LEU A 504 11.69 13.53 -15.03
N LYS A 505 12.07 12.99 -16.19
CA LYS A 505 12.77 13.76 -17.24
C LYS A 505 11.88 14.90 -17.75
N THR A 506 12.43 16.10 -17.86
CA THR A 506 11.82 17.21 -18.59
C THR A 506 12.20 17.10 -20.06
N THR A 507 11.32 16.55 -20.90
CA THR A 507 11.47 16.57 -22.36
C THR A 507 11.43 18.02 -22.85
N GLY A 508 12.55 18.53 -23.37
CA GLY A 508 12.65 19.91 -23.88
C GLY A 508 13.98 20.60 -23.62
N ALA A 509 15.07 20.13 -24.24
CA ALA A 509 16.37 20.80 -24.20
C ALA A 509 17.20 20.56 -25.48
N ALA A 510 16.62 20.82 -26.65
CA ALA A 510 17.34 20.90 -27.92
C ALA A 510 16.66 21.93 -28.84
N GLY A 511 17.44 22.85 -29.44
CA GLY A 511 16.99 23.71 -30.54
C GLY A 511 16.65 25.18 -30.23
N LEU A 512 17.67 26.05 -30.40
CA LEU A 512 17.56 27.43 -30.92
C LEU A 512 16.90 28.56 -30.07
N THR A 513 17.23 29.79 -30.48
CA THR A 513 17.17 31.10 -29.76
C THR A 513 15.92 31.96 -30.12
N PRO A 514 15.72 33.19 -29.59
CA PRO A 514 15.81 33.66 -28.20
C PRO A 514 14.56 34.48 -27.73
N GLN A 515 14.37 34.56 -26.41
CA GLN A 515 13.74 35.65 -25.64
C GLN A 515 12.67 36.57 -26.31
N ARG A 516 11.39 36.41 -25.95
CA ARG A 516 10.43 37.54 -25.92
C ARG A 516 9.54 37.49 -24.68
N ARG A 517 9.50 38.59 -23.92
CA ARG A 517 8.70 38.72 -22.68
C ARG A 517 7.21 38.85 -23.00
N ARG A 518 6.35 38.20 -22.20
CA ARG A 518 5.09 38.78 -21.70
C ARG A 518 4.80 38.22 -20.30
N SER A 519 4.23 39.05 -19.44
CA SER A 519 4.15 38.82 -18.00
C SER A 519 2.75 38.44 -17.56
N THR A 520 2.61 37.34 -16.83
CA THR A 520 1.52 37.08 -15.88
C THR A 520 2.10 36.38 -14.65
N ALA A 521 1.49 36.60 -13.48
CA ALA A 521 2.09 36.25 -12.20
C ALA A 521 1.94 34.75 -11.87
N ALA A 522 3.07 34.04 -11.74
CA ALA A 522 3.15 32.68 -11.18
C ALA A 522 4.48 32.52 -10.42
N SER A 523 4.42 32.53 -9.09
CA SER A 523 5.60 32.76 -8.23
C SER A 523 6.49 31.53 -8.00
N PHE A 524 6.03 30.31 -8.31
CA PHE A 524 6.79 29.08 -8.05
C PHE A 524 7.46 28.48 -9.30
N GLY A 525 6.99 28.81 -10.51
CA GLY A 525 7.53 28.25 -11.77
C GLY A 525 9.00 28.58 -12.07
N ARG A 526 9.56 29.60 -11.40
CA ARG A 526 10.97 30.03 -11.59
C ARG A 526 11.94 29.49 -10.53
N VAL A 527 11.44 28.82 -9.49
CA VAL A 527 12.23 28.49 -8.28
C VAL A 527 13.11 27.23 -8.44
N PHE A 528 12.83 26.36 -9.44
CA PHE A 528 13.49 25.06 -9.57
C PHE A 528 14.42 24.89 -10.80
N SER A 529 14.57 25.89 -11.68
CA SER A 529 15.46 25.83 -12.86
C SER A 529 16.80 26.57 -12.69
N GLY A 530 17.15 26.96 -11.46
CA GLY A 530 18.34 27.76 -11.13
C GLY A 530 19.66 26.99 -11.02
N ILE A 531 19.87 25.92 -11.79
CA ILE A 531 21.14 25.15 -11.79
C ILE A 531 21.68 25.00 -13.21
N ARG A 532 22.27 26.07 -13.76
CA ARG A 532 23.35 25.95 -14.75
C ARG A 532 24.65 26.25 -14.02
N ALA A 533 25.46 25.21 -13.81
CA ALA A 533 26.73 25.34 -13.12
C ALA A 533 27.75 26.11 -13.98
N SER A 534 28.48 27.03 -13.34
CA SER A 534 29.84 27.39 -13.72
C SER A 534 30.76 27.02 -12.53
N PRO A 535 31.90 26.36 -12.75
CA PRO A 535 32.60 25.68 -11.66
C PRO A 535 33.64 26.57 -10.97
N GLN A 536 33.32 27.12 -9.79
CA GLN A 536 34.27 27.34 -8.69
C GLN A 536 33.60 27.91 -7.43
N SER A 537 34.29 27.75 -6.29
CA SER A 537 33.88 28.13 -4.92
C SER A 537 32.81 27.25 -4.24
N ALA A 538 32.99 27.02 -2.94
CA ALA A 538 32.38 25.91 -2.21
C ALA A 538 31.34 26.36 -1.17
N ALA A 539 30.09 26.52 -1.60
CA ALA A 539 28.94 26.57 -0.70
C ALA A 539 28.47 25.15 -0.32
N ARG A 540 28.10 24.94 0.95
CA ARG A 540 27.61 23.64 1.46
C ARG A 540 26.08 23.54 1.25
N PRO A 541 25.54 22.43 0.71
CA PRO A 541 24.11 22.16 0.79
C PRO A 541 23.71 21.79 2.23
N PHE A 542 22.80 22.55 2.82
CA PHE A 542 22.26 22.31 4.16
C PHE A 542 21.01 21.41 4.07
N LEU A 543 21.24 20.10 3.97
CA LEU A 543 20.23 19.05 4.23
C LEU A 543 20.97 17.73 4.43
N GLY A 544 20.66 17.02 5.52
CA GLY A 544 21.42 15.88 6.04
C GLY A 544 21.41 14.62 5.16
N SER A 545 22.10 14.66 4.02
CA SER A 545 22.29 13.51 3.13
C SER A 545 23.29 12.51 3.71
N ARG A 546 22.83 11.68 4.65
CA ARG A 546 23.65 10.58 5.19
C ARG A 546 22.95 9.33 5.71
N LEU A 547 21.63 9.24 5.60
CA LEU A 547 20.86 8.04 5.99
C LEU A 547 19.80 7.64 4.94
N ILE A 548 19.98 8.01 3.67
CA ILE A 548 19.36 7.35 2.53
C ILE A 548 20.51 6.65 1.80
N GLY A 549 20.59 5.33 1.92
CA GLY A 549 21.60 4.56 1.19
C GLY A 549 21.35 4.64 -0.32
N GLY A 550 22.43 4.77 -1.10
CA GLY A 550 22.42 4.54 -2.55
C GLY A 550 21.45 5.42 -3.35
N LEU A 551 21.72 6.73 -3.45
CA LEU A 551 20.97 7.63 -4.35
C LEU A 551 21.89 8.43 -5.28
N GLY A 552 22.96 7.78 -5.76
CA GLY A 552 23.76 8.26 -6.90
C GLY A 552 23.20 7.82 -8.26
N ASP A 553 22.14 6.99 -8.26
CA ASP A 553 21.69 6.23 -9.43
C ASP A 553 20.15 6.18 -9.52
N LEU A 554 19.50 7.34 -9.35
CA LEU A 554 18.08 7.46 -9.69
C LEU A 554 17.93 7.39 -11.21
N ARG A 555 17.58 6.19 -11.70
CA ARG A 555 17.14 5.94 -13.08
C ARG A 555 16.08 6.97 -13.45
N GLN A 556 16.46 7.95 -14.27
CA GLN A 556 15.55 8.99 -14.73
C GLN A 556 14.45 8.35 -15.60
N VAL A 557 13.21 8.53 -15.17
CA VAL A 557 12.02 7.93 -15.79
C VAL A 557 11.47 8.88 -16.85
N GLU A 558 11.09 8.33 -18.00
CA GLU A 558 10.30 9.05 -19.00
C GLU A 558 8.84 9.10 -18.54
N ALA A 559 8.41 10.29 -18.14
CA ALA A 559 7.12 10.49 -17.51
C ALA A 559 5.99 10.56 -18.54
N LYS A 560 5.00 9.66 -18.45
CA LYS A 560 3.75 9.80 -19.22
C LYS A 560 2.88 10.93 -18.66
N TYR A 561 1.90 11.38 -19.46
CA TYR A 561 1.04 12.52 -19.14
C TYR A 561 0.40 12.49 -17.73
N PRO A 562 -0.11 11.35 -17.20
CA PRO A 562 -0.68 11.31 -15.84
C PRO A 562 0.33 11.70 -14.75
N ALA A 563 1.61 11.35 -14.90
CA ALA A 563 2.65 11.70 -13.93
C ALA A 563 3.02 13.19 -13.97
N LEU A 564 2.96 13.81 -15.16
CA LEU A 564 3.16 15.25 -15.33
C LEU A 564 1.98 16.03 -14.74
N LEU A 565 0.75 15.57 -14.95
CA LEU A 565 -0.45 16.13 -14.36
C LEU A 565 -0.42 16.02 -12.83
N PHE A 566 -0.04 14.86 -12.28
CA PHE A 566 0.15 14.66 -10.84
C PHE A 566 1.16 15.63 -10.22
N LYS A 567 2.30 15.84 -10.89
CA LYS A 567 3.30 16.84 -10.48
C LYS A 567 2.72 18.27 -10.48
N GLN A 568 1.90 18.61 -11.48
CA GLN A 568 1.24 19.92 -11.56
C GLN A 568 0.18 20.09 -10.47
N GLN A 569 -0.69 19.10 -10.25
CA GLN A 569 -1.67 19.07 -9.16
C GLN A 569 -0.98 19.22 -7.80
N LEU A 570 0.09 18.45 -7.53
CA LEU A 570 0.84 18.53 -6.29
C LEU A 570 1.50 19.90 -6.07
N THR A 571 1.94 20.56 -7.14
CA THR A 571 2.46 21.94 -7.08
C THR A 571 1.34 22.91 -6.68
N ALA A 572 0.17 22.84 -7.31
CA ALA A 572 -0.99 23.66 -6.95
C ALA A 572 -1.48 23.41 -5.52
N PHE A 573 -1.39 22.16 -5.02
CA PHE A 573 -1.67 21.83 -3.63
C PHE A 573 -0.67 22.47 -2.66
N LEU A 574 0.63 22.45 -2.98
CA LEU A 574 1.65 23.12 -2.18
C LEU A 574 1.39 24.63 -2.10
N GLU A 575 1.06 25.27 -3.23
CA GLU A 575 0.68 26.69 -3.29
C GLU A 575 -0.56 26.99 -2.44
N LYS A 576 -1.60 26.14 -2.52
CA LYS A 576 -2.84 26.25 -1.75
C LYS A 576 -2.59 26.16 -0.23
N ILE A 577 -1.85 25.14 0.22
CA ILE A 577 -1.50 24.95 1.64
C ILE A 577 -0.68 26.12 2.16
N TYR A 578 0.34 26.54 1.41
CA TYR A 578 1.17 27.70 1.73
C TYR A 578 0.33 28.98 1.87
N GLY A 579 -0.62 29.20 0.95
CA GLY A 579 -1.57 30.29 1.00
C GLY A 579 -2.43 30.26 2.27
N MET A 580 -3.02 29.10 2.59
CA MET A 580 -3.84 28.91 3.79
C MET A 580 -3.09 29.24 5.08
N ILE A 581 -1.91 28.67 5.32
CA ILE A 581 -1.11 28.95 6.53
C ILE A 581 -0.80 30.45 6.65
N ARG A 582 -0.39 31.09 5.55
CA ARG A 582 -0.10 32.52 5.51
C ARG A 582 -1.34 33.36 5.82
N ASP A 583 -2.48 33.03 5.23
CA ASP A 583 -3.68 33.86 5.34
C ASP A 583 -4.41 33.63 6.68
N ASN A 584 -4.30 32.45 7.28
CA ASN A 584 -4.63 32.21 8.70
C ASN A 584 -3.78 33.11 9.62
N LEU A 585 -2.46 33.13 9.42
CA LEU A 585 -1.56 33.96 10.22
C LEU A 585 -1.85 35.46 10.08
N LYS A 586 -2.22 35.93 8.87
CA LYS A 586 -2.73 37.31 8.68
C LYS A 586 -4.04 37.54 9.41
N LYS A 587 -5.01 36.60 9.34
CA LYS A 587 -6.33 36.68 9.98
C LYS A 587 -6.19 36.83 11.50
N GLU A 588 -5.27 36.09 12.14
CA GLU A 588 -4.98 36.21 13.57
C GLU A 588 -4.27 37.51 13.95
N ILE A 589 -3.29 37.96 13.16
CA ILE A 589 -2.50 39.17 13.48
C ILE A 589 -3.24 40.47 13.16
N SER A 590 -4.07 40.51 12.11
CA SER A 590 -4.79 41.70 11.63
C SER A 590 -5.52 42.51 12.73
N PRO A 591 -6.38 41.92 13.60
CA PRO A 591 -7.08 42.69 14.63
C PRO A 591 -6.14 43.29 15.68
N LEU A 592 -4.97 42.69 15.92
CA LEU A 592 -3.97 43.22 16.86
C LEU A 592 -3.21 44.41 16.27
N LEU A 593 -2.93 44.41 14.95
CA LEU A 593 -2.21 45.50 14.29
C LEU A 593 -2.94 46.85 14.40
N GLY A 594 -4.28 46.85 14.35
CA GLY A 594 -5.07 48.07 14.55
C GLY A 594 -4.90 48.70 15.95
N LEU A 595 -4.64 47.86 16.97
CA LEU A 595 -4.39 48.26 18.36
C LEU A 595 -2.92 48.64 18.63
N CYS A 596 -2.00 48.27 17.73
CA CYS A 596 -0.57 48.48 17.87
C CYS A 596 -0.09 49.89 17.48
N ILE A 597 -0.96 50.75 16.96
CA ILE A 597 -0.60 52.06 16.38
C ILE A 597 -0.81 53.22 17.35
N GLN A 598 -1.86 53.15 18.17
CA GLN A 598 -2.16 54.15 19.18
C GLN A 598 -1.73 53.63 20.54
N ALA A 599 -0.92 54.41 21.26
CA ALA A 599 -0.54 54.05 22.62
C ALA A 599 -1.81 53.98 23.49
N PRO A 600 -2.08 52.85 24.18
CA PRO A 600 -3.21 52.75 25.10
C PRO A 600 -3.22 53.91 26.10
N ARG A 601 -4.27 54.74 26.03
CA ARG A 601 -4.44 55.87 26.96
C ARG A 601 -4.81 55.34 28.33
N THR A 602 -3.82 55.15 29.19
CA THR A 602 -4.05 54.87 30.61
C THR A 602 -4.91 56.01 31.19
N SER A 603 -6.13 55.69 31.59
CA SER A 603 -7.03 56.64 32.24
C SER A 603 -6.37 57.18 33.50
N ARG A 604 -6.40 58.51 33.69
CA ARG A 604 -5.72 59.23 34.79
C ARG A 604 -6.26 58.92 36.21
N ALA A 605 -7.04 57.84 36.38
CA ALA A 605 -7.84 57.56 37.57
C ALA A 605 -7.10 56.87 38.72
N SER A 606 -5.92 56.26 38.50
CA SER A 606 -5.19 55.49 39.54
C SER A 606 -3.94 56.18 40.10
N LEU A 607 -3.70 57.45 39.77
CA LEU A 607 -2.49 58.20 40.18
C LEU A 607 -2.59 58.77 41.61
N ILE A 608 -2.97 57.91 42.59
CA ILE A 608 -2.94 58.22 44.02
C ILE A 608 -2.05 57.21 44.76
N LYS A 609 -0.94 57.73 45.30
CA LYS A 609 0.02 57.11 46.24
C LYS A 609 0.62 55.74 45.87
N GLY A 610 1.95 55.71 45.72
CA GLY A 610 2.72 54.83 46.62
C GLY A 610 3.77 53.86 46.05
N SER A 611 3.94 53.65 44.74
CA SER A 611 5.09 52.85 44.24
C SER A 611 5.48 53.22 42.81
N ARG A 612 6.51 54.07 42.65
CA ARG A 612 6.85 54.69 41.35
C ARG A 612 7.61 53.80 40.36
N SER A 613 8.34 52.79 40.83
CA SER A 613 9.08 51.87 39.96
C SER A 613 8.20 50.74 39.43
N GLN A 614 7.46 50.08 40.32
CA GLN A 614 6.70 48.87 40.01
C GLN A 614 5.41 49.16 39.24
N ALA A 615 4.74 50.30 39.52
CA ALA A 615 3.59 50.76 38.73
C ALA A 615 3.97 51.18 37.30
N ASN A 616 5.15 51.80 37.10
CA ASN A 616 5.64 52.15 35.76
C ASN A 616 5.97 50.90 34.93
N ALA A 617 6.60 49.88 35.54
CA ALA A 617 6.85 48.61 34.86
C ALA A 617 5.53 47.93 34.44
N LEU A 618 4.54 47.86 35.33
CA LEU A 618 3.24 47.26 35.03
C LEU A 618 2.48 48.06 33.95
N ALA A 619 2.57 49.39 33.95
CA ALA A 619 2.00 50.25 32.92
C ALA A 619 2.67 50.05 31.54
N GLN A 620 4.01 49.97 31.49
CA GLN A 620 4.75 49.63 30.26
C GLN A 620 4.44 48.23 29.75
N GLN A 621 4.32 47.25 30.64
CA GLN A 621 3.95 45.87 30.31
C GLN A 621 2.52 45.79 29.75
N THR A 622 1.60 46.61 30.27
CA THR A 622 0.24 46.76 29.72
C THR A 622 0.24 47.41 28.34
N LEU A 623 1.09 48.41 28.11
CA LEU A 623 1.22 49.08 26.81
C LEU A 623 1.69 48.09 25.72
N ILE A 624 2.73 47.30 25.97
CA ILE A 624 3.34 46.41 24.96
C ILE A 624 2.56 45.08 24.78
N ALA A 625 1.49 44.83 25.55
CA ALA A 625 0.73 43.58 25.54
C ALA A 625 0.22 43.14 24.16
N HIS A 626 -0.23 44.08 23.31
CA HIS A 626 -0.68 43.76 21.95
C HIS A 626 0.48 43.27 21.05
N TRP A 627 1.65 43.89 21.16
CA TRP A 627 2.86 43.48 20.44
C TRP A 627 3.38 42.11 20.92
N GLN A 628 3.38 41.87 22.23
CA GLN A 628 3.71 40.55 22.79
C GLN A 628 2.75 39.45 22.31
N SER A 629 1.46 39.77 22.12
CA SER A 629 0.50 38.85 21.53
C SER A 629 0.85 38.50 20.06
N ILE A 630 1.24 39.48 19.25
CA ILE A 630 1.71 39.24 17.86
C ILE A 630 2.98 38.38 17.86
N VAL A 631 3.97 38.69 18.71
CA VAL A 631 5.21 37.91 18.86
C VAL A 631 4.90 36.46 19.28
N LYS A 632 3.92 36.25 20.18
CA LYS A 632 3.47 34.92 20.59
C LYS A 632 2.83 34.15 19.43
N ILE A 633 1.97 34.78 18.62
CA ILE A 633 1.36 34.16 17.43
C ILE A 633 2.44 33.76 16.41
N LEU A 634 3.36 34.68 16.08
CA LEU A 634 4.49 34.41 15.19
C LEU A 634 5.35 33.23 15.69
N THR A 635 5.61 33.18 17.00
CA THR A 635 6.35 32.10 17.66
C THR A 635 5.61 30.76 17.60
N ASN A 636 4.29 30.75 17.83
CA ASN A 636 3.47 29.54 17.73
C ASN A 636 3.51 28.95 16.32
N TYR A 637 3.33 29.78 15.28
CA TYR A 637 3.43 29.33 13.89
C TYR A 637 4.84 28.84 13.53
N LEU A 638 5.89 29.52 14.01
CA LEU A 638 7.27 29.07 13.83
C LEU A 638 7.50 27.69 14.46
N ASN A 639 6.96 27.44 15.65
CA ASN A 639 7.08 26.17 16.36
C ASN A 639 6.29 25.05 15.65
N VAL A 640 5.05 25.30 15.21
CA VAL A 640 4.24 24.35 14.41
C VAL A 640 4.97 23.94 13.12
N LEU A 641 5.51 24.93 12.38
CA LEU A 641 6.24 24.66 11.14
C LEU A 641 7.56 23.91 11.38
N LYS A 642 8.27 24.19 12.48
CA LYS A 642 9.47 23.45 12.91
C LYS A 642 9.17 22.02 13.34
N ALA A 643 8.11 21.80 14.14
CA ALA A 643 7.69 20.49 14.61
C ALA A 643 7.30 19.55 13.45
N ASN A 644 6.68 20.11 12.41
CA ASN A 644 6.32 19.41 11.18
C ASN A 644 7.45 19.37 10.12
N TYR A 645 8.69 19.71 10.51
CA TYR A 645 9.89 19.68 9.66
C TYR A 645 9.73 20.40 8.30
N VAL A 646 8.93 21.47 8.25
CA VAL A 646 8.74 22.23 7.01
C VAL A 646 10.09 22.84 6.59
N PRO A 647 10.49 22.74 5.30
CA PRO A 647 11.74 23.31 4.81
C PRO A 647 11.92 24.78 5.20
N SER A 648 13.06 25.13 5.81
CA SER A 648 13.31 26.47 6.36
C SER A 648 13.15 27.60 5.34
N PHE A 649 13.46 27.37 4.06
CA PHE A 649 13.21 28.35 3.00
C PHE A 649 11.71 28.69 2.81
N LEU A 650 10.79 27.73 3.01
CA LEU A 650 9.35 28.00 2.95
C LEU A 650 8.92 28.82 4.17
N ILE A 651 9.41 28.44 5.36
CA ILE A 651 9.13 29.16 6.61
C ILE A 651 9.58 30.62 6.51
N SER A 652 10.81 30.85 6.04
CA SER A 652 11.35 32.20 5.78
C SER A 652 10.49 33.00 4.80
N LYS A 653 9.99 32.39 3.72
CA LYS A 653 9.10 33.08 2.78
C LYS A 653 7.70 33.36 3.34
N VAL A 654 7.16 32.52 4.23
CA VAL A 654 5.93 32.84 4.98
C VAL A 654 6.18 34.10 5.81
N PHE A 655 7.19 34.11 6.68
CA PHE A 655 7.45 35.27 7.56
C PHE A 655 7.83 36.53 6.80
N THR A 656 8.57 36.43 5.68
CA THR A 656 8.84 37.59 4.80
C THR A 656 7.52 38.23 4.33
N GLN A 657 6.55 37.43 3.86
CA GLN A 657 5.25 37.94 3.42
C GLN A 657 4.38 38.49 4.57
N ILE A 658 4.52 37.94 5.79
CA ILE A 658 3.81 38.43 6.98
C ILE A 658 4.40 39.76 7.46
N PHE A 659 5.73 39.91 7.50
CA PHE A 659 6.38 41.16 7.87
C PHE A 659 6.10 42.26 6.84
N SER A 660 6.07 41.93 5.55
CA SER A 660 5.62 42.84 4.49
C SER A 660 4.15 43.27 4.68
N PHE A 661 3.27 42.35 5.08
CA PHE A 661 1.88 42.68 5.44
C PHE A 661 1.78 43.58 6.68
N ILE A 662 2.54 43.29 7.75
CA ILE A 662 2.62 44.11 8.97
C ILE A 662 3.09 45.53 8.61
N ASN A 663 4.14 45.65 7.78
CA ASN A 663 4.63 46.94 7.29
C ASN A 663 3.53 47.75 6.60
N VAL A 664 2.85 47.15 5.61
CA VAL A 664 1.80 47.83 4.84
C VAL A 664 0.62 48.24 5.73
N GLN A 665 0.16 47.35 6.61
CA GLN A 665 -0.97 47.64 7.51
C GLN A 665 -0.69 48.79 8.47
N LEU A 666 0.47 48.76 9.15
CA LEU A 666 0.86 49.79 10.10
C LEU A 666 1.16 51.12 9.40
N PHE A 667 1.86 51.09 8.27
CA PHE A 667 2.23 52.28 7.51
C PHE A 667 1.00 52.98 6.92
N ASN A 668 0.09 52.25 6.26
CA ASN A 668 -1.16 52.81 5.73
C ASN A 668 -2.02 53.40 6.86
N SER A 669 -2.15 52.68 7.97
CA SER A 669 -2.95 53.14 9.11
C SER A 669 -2.33 54.31 9.87
N LEU A 670 -1.03 54.57 9.71
CA LEU A 670 -0.34 55.77 10.20
C LEU A 670 -0.55 56.95 9.24
N LEU A 671 -0.47 56.74 7.92
CA LEU A 671 -0.73 57.78 6.91
C LEU A 671 -2.19 58.24 6.88
N LEU A 672 -3.15 57.32 6.99
CA LEU A 672 -4.58 57.61 6.89
C LEU A 672 -5.17 58.28 8.15
N ARG A 673 -4.45 58.27 9.27
CA ARG A 673 -4.97 58.67 10.59
C ARG A 673 -4.10 59.74 11.22
N ARG A 674 -4.45 61.01 11.02
CA ARG A 674 -3.69 62.18 11.52
C ARG A 674 -3.45 62.12 13.04
N GLU A 675 -4.38 61.57 13.81
CA GLU A 675 -4.29 61.41 15.26
C GLU A 675 -3.27 60.35 15.70
N CYS A 676 -2.85 59.46 14.80
CA CYS A 676 -1.79 58.48 15.05
C CYS A 676 -0.39 59.11 14.95
N CYS A 677 -0.21 60.18 14.17
CA CYS A 677 1.07 60.85 13.91
C CYS A 677 1.57 61.74 15.06
N SER A 678 1.80 61.16 16.24
CA SER A 678 2.36 61.84 17.41
C SER A 678 3.70 61.24 17.85
N PHE A 679 4.51 62.01 18.60
CA PHE A 679 5.77 61.51 19.16
C PHE A 679 5.55 60.31 20.10
N SER A 680 4.53 60.37 20.95
CA SER A 680 4.20 59.29 21.90
C SER A 680 3.74 58.00 21.22
N ASN A 681 2.96 58.10 20.14
CA ASN A 681 2.60 56.93 19.34
C ASN A 681 3.82 56.41 18.56
N GLY A 682 4.68 57.31 18.06
CA GLY A 682 5.95 56.93 17.44
C GLY A 682 6.84 56.10 18.37
N GLU A 683 7.07 56.56 19.61
CA GLU A 683 7.83 55.79 20.62
C GLU A 683 7.15 54.45 20.95
N TYR A 684 5.82 54.40 21.04
CA TYR A 684 5.09 53.15 21.27
C TYR A 684 5.26 52.14 20.13
N VAL A 685 5.07 52.56 18.87
CA VAL A 685 5.29 51.68 17.70
C VAL A 685 6.76 51.29 17.60
N LYS A 686 7.70 52.19 17.91
CA LYS A 686 9.15 51.91 17.93
C LYS A 686 9.51 50.81 18.93
N ALA A 687 8.95 50.85 20.13
CA ALA A 687 9.12 49.79 21.12
C ALA A 687 8.57 48.44 20.61
N GLY A 688 7.40 48.44 19.99
CA GLY A 688 6.83 47.25 19.37
C GLY A 688 7.62 46.69 18.17
N LEU A 689 8.21 47.57 17.36
CA LEU A 689 9.12 47.15 16.27
C LEU A 689 10.42 46.53 16.81
N ALA A 690 10.91 46.96 17.97
CA ALA A 690 12.07 46.33 18.62
C ALA A 690 11.76 44.90 19.12
N GLU A 691 10.54 44.64 19.59
CA GLU A 691 10.09 43.27 19.90
C GLU A 691 10.06 42.37 18.65
N LEU A 692 9.67 42.90 17.49
CA LEU A 692 9.73 42.18 16.21
C LEU A 692 11.19 41.97 15.72
N GLU A 693 12.09 42.93 15.95
CA GLU A 693 13.53 42.76 15.68
C GLU A 693 14.12 41.64 16.55
N GLN A 694 13.82 41.66 17.85
CA GLN A 694 14.24 40.64 18.79
C GLN A 694 13.67 39.25 18.44
N TRP A 695 12.42 39.18 17.96
CA TRP A 695 11.84 37.95 17.45
C TRP A 695 12.56 37.43 16.20
N CYS A 696 12.96 38.29 15.25
CA CYS A 696 13.76 37.88 14.10
C CYS A 696 15.12 37.28 14.52
N ILE A 697 15.76 37.85 15.54
CA ILE A 697 17.01 37.31 16.12
C ILE A 697 16.76 35.94 16.75
N TYR A 698 15.71 35.79 17.56
CA TYR A 698 15.30 34.52 18.18
C TYR A 698 14.96 33.43 17.13
N ALA A 699 14.25 33.81 16.06
CA ALA A 699 13.87 32.90 14.99
C ALA A 699 15.07 32.39 14.18
N THR A 700 16.21 33.11 14.23
CA THR A 700 17.46 32.94 13.48
C THR A 700 17.35 33.23 11.98
N GLU A 701 18.48 33.57 11.36
CA GLU A 701 18.58 33.88 9.92
C GLU A 701 18.01 32.77 9.02
N GLU A 702 18.09 31.50 9.44
CA GLU A 702 17.54 30.35 8.71
C GLU A 702 16.01 30.43 8.54
N TYR A 703 15.27 30.92 9.55
CA TYR A 703 13.81 30.95 9.53
C TYR A 703 13.22 32.36 9.39
N ALA A 704 13.93 33.41 9.81
CA ALA A 704 13.53 34.79 9.59
C ALA A 704 13.92 35.29 8.19
N GLY A 705 15.10 34.93 7.69
CA GLY A 705 15.66 35.49 6.45
C GLY A 705 15.60 37.02 6.41
N SER A 706 15.16 37.59 5.29
CA SER A 706 15.03 39.05 5.08
C SER A 706 13.79 39.69 5.73
N SER A 707 13.07 39.02 6.63
CA SER A 707 11.80 39.53 7.20
C SER A 707 11.94 40.91 7.87
N TRP A 708 13.09 41.22 8.49
CA TRP A 708 13.34 42.51 9.13
C TRP A 708 13.47 43.69 8.14
N GLU A 709 13.87 43.41 6.90
CA GLU A 709 14.05 44.42 5.84
C GLU A 709 12.69 44.85 5.26
N GLU A 710 11.68 43.99 5.30
CA GLU A 710 10.31 44.27 4.85
C GLU A 710 9.62 45.36 5.69
N LEU A 711 10.04 45.56 6.96
CA LEU A 711 9.51 46.60 7.85
C LEU A 711 10.10 48.01 7.59
N LYS A 712 10.86 48.20 6.50
CA LYS A 712 11.56 49.47 6.21
C LYS A 712 10.67 50.72 6.25
N HIS A 713 9.46 50.68 5.68
CA HIS A 713 8.63 51.88 5.55
C HIS A 713 8.03 52.32 6.88
N ILE A 714 7.51 51.38 7.69
CA ILE A 714 7.04 51.71 9.04
C ILE A 714 8.21 52.13 9.95
N ARG A 715 9.38 51.50 9.83
CA ARG A 715 10.59 51.91 10.57
C ARG A 715 11.04 53.33 10.23
N GLN A 716 11.03 53.71 8.95
CA GLN A 716 11.35 55.07 8.49
C GLN A 716 10.31 56.10 8.99
N ALA A 717 9.02 55.81 8.85
CA ALA A 717 7.95 56.70 9.31
C ALA A 717 7.97 56.91 10.84
N VAL A 718 8.18 55.84 11.59
CA VAL A 718 8.32 55.89 13.06
C VAL A 718 9.60 56.60 13.48
N GLY A 719 10.72 56.35 12.79
CA GLY A 719 11.96 57.12 12.95
C GLY A 719 11.71 58.61 12.80
N PHE A 720 11.04 59.03 11.72
CA PHE A 720 10.63 60.42 11.51
C PHE A 720 9.70 60.96 12.61
N LEU A 721 8.75 60.15 13.11
CA LEU A 721 7.88 60.56 14.22
C LEU A 721 8.66 60.81 15.53
N VAL A 722 9.77 60.09 15.74
CA VAL A 722 10.57 60.09 16.97
C VAL A 722 11.78 61.05 16.94
N ILE A 723 12.14 61.65 15.79
CA ILE A 723 13.23 62.65 15.75
C ILE A 723 12.97 63.79 16.76
N HIS A 724 13.92 64.01 17.66
CA HIS A 724 13.94 65.18 18.54
C HIS A 724 14.35 66.44 17.76
N GLN A 725 13.80 67.59 18.17
CA GLN A 725 14.10 68.92 17.61
C GLN A 725 13.84 69.06 16.08
N LYS A 726 12.84 68.36 15.52
CA LYS A 726 12.47 68.42 14.08
C LYS A 726 12.46 69.82 13.46
N PRO A 727 11.93 70.89 14.11
CA PRO A 727 11.91 72.24 13.52
C PRO A 727 13.30 72.86 13.30
N LYS A 728 14.35 72.27 13.86
CA LYS A 728 15.74 72.73 13.74
C LYS A 728 16.59 71.90 12.77
N LYS A 729 16.06 70.79 12.24
CA LYS A 729 16.77 69.98 11.25
C LYS A 729 16.41 70.40 9.83
N THR A 730 17.38 70.48 8.93
CA THR A 730 17.10 70.72 7.51
C THR A 730 16.52 69.47 6.84
N LEU A 731 15.80 69.65 5.73
CA LEU A 731 15.27 68.51 4.95
C LEU A 731 16.38 67.54 4.53
N LYS A 732 17.58 68.04 4.20
CA LYS A 732 18.75 67.21 3.86
C LYS A 732 19.25 66.38 5.04
N GLU A 733 19.30 66.95 6.25
CA GLU A 733 19.63 66.19 7.47
C GLU A 733 18.59 65.11 7.76
N ILE A 734 17.30 65.42 7.61
CA ILE A 734 16.20 64.47 7.82
C ILE A 734 16.28 63.31 6.83
N THR A 735 16.51 63.58 5.54
CA THR A 735 16.66 62.54 4.51
C THR A 735 17.90 61.68 4.75
N ASN A 736 19.05 62.29 5.08
CA ASN A 736 20.28 61.56 5.34
C ASN A 736 20.22 60.69 6.61
N ASP A 737 19.55 61.17 7.68
CA ASP A 737 19.40 60.46 8.95
C ASP A 737 18.42 59.27 8.86
N LEU A 738 17.47 59.28 7.92
CA LEU A 738 16.40 58.27 7.81
C LEU A 738 16.52 57.33 6.60
N CYS A 739 17.15 57.78 5.51
CA CYS A 739 17.18 57.08 4.23
C CYS A 739 18.58 57.10 3.57
N PRO A 740 19.55 56.31 4.05
CA PRO A 740 20.85 56.16 3.39
C PRO A 740 20.79 55.37 2.07
N VAL A 741 19.64 54.76 1.73
CA VAL A 741 19.45 53.97 0.51
C VAL A 741 18.06 54.23 -0.12
N SER A 742 18.07 54.71 -1.36
CA SER A 742 16.96 54.88 -2.31
C SER A 742 15.96 56.03 -2.10
N ASP A 743 16.08 57.01 -3.00
CA ASP A 743 15.04 57.83 -3.67
C ASP A 743 13.64 57.90 -3.03
N PHE A 744 13.45 58.95 -2.23
CA PHE A 744 12.14 59.56 -2.02
C PHE A 744 12.13 60.93 -2.71
N GLU A 745 11.67 60.99 -3.96
CA GLU A 745 11.18 62.26 -4.51
C GLU A 745 9.86 62.60 -3.83
N PHE A 746 9.91 63.51 -2.87
CA PHE A 746 8.72 64.25 -2.44
C PHE A 746 8.43 65.32 -3.50
N THR A 747 7.48 65.04 -4.38
CA THR A 747 6.75 66.03 -5.18
C THR A 747 5.53 66.52 -4.41
#